data_AF-A0A1Z9C8P3-F1
#
_entry.id   AF-A0A1Z9C8P3-F1
#
_cell.length_a   1.000
_cell.length_b   1.000
_cell.length_c   1.000
_cell.angle_alpha   90.00
_cell.angle_beta   90.00
_cell.angle_gamma   90.00
#
_symmetry.space_group_name_H-M   'P 1'
#
loop_
_entity.id
_entity.type
_entity.pdbx_description
1 polymer ?
#
loop_
_entity_poly.entity_id
_entity_poly.type
_entity_poly.pdbx_seq_one_letter_code
_entity_poly.pdbx_strand_id
1 'polypeptide(L)'
;MKKNVLSLFAVLLLSGLPIHAQPGLDTKPLTLEGDIASHLVSGVDRFLLEELAASVAKRETHWKRDFSSYEAYVKSVEPNRKRLAHILGLRDERIAFDGLQLEGSTAESALVGQTDRITIHAVSWLAFGDVTGVGLLLEPRGRDTVANVVAIPDSSHIPEQIAGLELGLVPELQYARRLAESGCRVVVPLLIDRKEKISRLTHREFLYRSAFELGRQLVGYEIHKTLAVIDWFNKTSPGKPVGVIGWGEGGLIAQYAAAVDTRIDAACVSGYFDSRQNIWQEPIDRNIFGLLEQFGDAEVATLIAPRSLIIDAARGPEATIPGGRGAPARVVTPSVDSVKNELGRAEKLVDGLNPSANFSLIEGGAKPLAGQALDQFLKTLSSGATLGQAGENNITHLREKFDADKRHAKQFHEIDRHTQWLLRESPFVRKQFYKPDTSSVAKFEASNEKFREQFYNDVIGRFEHDRLPFNARSRKSYDTEKWIGHEVALDVFPNVIAYGVLLLPRDLKPDEKRPVVVCQHGLEGRPQDIIQGDHHAYHDFAAKLAERGFITFSPQNLYIFRDRFRTLQRKANPLKKTLFSVIIPQHQQIVDWLKTLSFVDEKRIAFYGLSYGGKTAMRVPPVVTDYCLSICSADFNEWVDKNASTRNPHSYVNSGEYEIFEWDLGSTFNYAEMAGLIAPRPFMVERGHYDGVASDGSVGWEFAKVRYLYQGKLKLEDRCEIEWFDGPHTINGKGTYDFLHRHLNWPKR
;
A
#
# COMPACT_ATOMS: atom_id res chain seq x y z
N MET A 1 40.13 54.62 -70.51
CA MET A 1 40.55 53.26 -70.89
C MET A 1 41.75 52.84 -70.04
N LYS A 2 41.53 52.10 -68.96
CA LYS A 2 42.58 51.40 -68.20
C LYS A 2 41.95 50.17 -67.54
N LYS A 3 42.34 48.97 -67.95
CA LYS A 3 42.17 47.74 -67.16
C LYS A 3 43.35 46.80 -67.42
N ASN A 4 44.26 46.77 -66.46
CA ASN A 4 45.11 45.62 -66.15
C ASN A 4 44.27 44.67 -65.29
N VAL A 5 44.34 43.36 -65.51
CA VAL A 5 43.86 42.36 -64.55
C VAL A 5 44.95 41.31 -64.38
N LEU A 6 45.51 41.31 -63.16
CA LEU A 6 46.43 40.33 -62.61
C LEU A 6 45.66 39.09 -62.12
N SER A 7 46.35 37.95 -62.11
CA SER A 7 45.91 36.69 -61.51
C SER A 7 45.70 36.79 -59.99
N LEU A 8 44.69 36.09 -59.46
CA LEU A 8 44.61 35.75 -58.04
C LEU A 8 44.09 34.32 -57.87
N PHE A 9 44.95 33.42 -57.38
CA PHE A 9 44.59 32.11 -56.85
C PHE A 9 43.89 32.31 -55.50
N ALA A 10 42.65 31.85 -55.38
CA ALA A 10 41.92 31.81 -54.10
C ALA A 10 42.14 30.43 -53.45
N VAL A 11 42.87 30.41 -52.33
CA VAL A 11 42.95 29.26 -51.41
C VAL A 11 41.69 29.27 -50.55
N LEU A 12 40.82 28.28 -50.75
CA LEU A 12 39.71 27.99 -49.83
C LEU A 12 40.26 27.36 -48.55
N LEU A 13 40.36 28.17 -47.49
CA LEU A 13 40.55 27.69 -46.12
C LEU A 13 39.22 27.11 -45.62
N LEU A 14 39.06 25.79 -45.74
CA LEU A 14 38.08 25.03 -44.96
C LEU A 14 38.50 25.07 -43.48
N SER A 15 37.87 25.93 -42.69
CA SER A 15 37.92 25.86 -41.24
C SER A 15 37.12 24.65 -40.76
N GLY A 16 37.75 23.48 -40.76
CA GLY A 16 37.23 22.32 -40.03
C GLY A 16 37.23 22.64 -38.54
N LEU A 17 36.05 22.72 -37.92
CA LEU A 17 35.95 22.74 -36.47
C LEU A 17 36.62 21.45 -35.95
N PRO A 18 37.59 21.55 -35.03
CA PRO A 18 38.22 20.36 -34.47
C PRO A 18 37.17 19.53 -33.72
N ILE A 19 36.90 18.33 -34.22
CA ILE A 19 36.13 17.30 -33.52
C ILE A 19 36.97 16.91 -32.29
N HIS A 20 36.70 17.55 -31.16
CA HIS A 20 37.32 17.18 -29.90
C HIS A 20 36.72 15.85 -29.44
N ALA A 21 37.57 14.92 -29.00
CA ALA A 21 37.12 13.68 -28.40
C ALA A 21 36.31 14.00 -27.14
N GLN A 22 35.15 13.34 -26.98
CA GLN A 22 34.34 13.52 -25.78
C GLN A 22 35.09 13.06 -24.52
N PRO A 23 34.81 13.68 -23.36
CA PRO A 23 35.41 13.24 -22.11
C PRO A 23 35.05 11.79 -21.82
N GLY A 24 36.03 11.01 -21.37
CA GLY A 24 35.81 9.63 -20.96
C GLY A 24 34.94 9.54 -19.71
N LEU A 25 34.12 8.48 -19.61
CA LEU A 25 33.24 8.24 -18.46
C LEU A 25 33.93 7.54 -17.28
N ASP A 26 35.16 7.05 -17.45
CA ASP A 26 35.88 6.20 -16.48
C ASP A 26 35.04 5.02 -15.97
N THR A 27 34.45 4.28 -16.90
CA THR A 27 33.58 3.13 -16.62
C THR A 27 34.14 1.84 -17.21
N LYS A 28 33.80 0.70 -16.60
CA LYS A 28 33.99 -0.61 -17.24
C LYS A 28 33.04 -0.76 -18.46
N PRO A 29 33.33 -1.65 -19.42
CA PRO A 29 32.39 -1.94 -20.51
C PRO A 29 31.07 -2.53 -19.98
N LEU A 30 29.93 -2.05 -20.49
CA LEU A 30 28.62 -2.65 -20.24
C LEU A 30 28.41 -3.85 -21.17
N THR A 31 28.57 -5.05 -20.63
CA THR A 31 28.43 -6.33 -21.35
C THR A 31 27.07 -7.01 -21.13
N LEU A 32 26.13 -6.36 -20.44
CA LEU A 32 24.81 -6.92 -20.21
C LEU A 32 24.02 -6.95 -21.54
N GLU A 33 23.64 -8.14 -21.97
CA GLU A 33 22.86 -8.38 -23.19
C GLU A 33 21.36 -8.45 -22.87
N GLY A 34 20.50 -8.33 -23.89
CA GLY A 34 19.05 -8.37 -23.74
C GLY A 34 18.42 -7.06 -23.20
N ASP A 35 17.17 -7.15 -22.73
CA ASP A 35 16.43 -6.00 -22.19
C ASP A 35 16.83 -5.72 -20.74
N ILE A 36 17.72 -4.74 -20.54
CA ILE A 36 18.25 -4.36 -19.22
C ILE A 36 17.12 -3.95 -18.25
N ALA A 37 16.03 -3.36 -18.74
CA ALA A 37 14.88 -3.03 -17.90
C ALA A 37 14.25 -4.31 -17.30
N SER A 38 14.21 -5.39 -18.08
CA SER A 38 13.72 -6.70 -17.61
C SER A 38 14.67 -7.31 -16.56
N HIS A 39 15.98 -7.16 -16.73
CA HIS A 39 16.97 -7.57 -15.72
C HIS A 39 16.80 -6.79 -14.42
N LEU A 40 16.56 -5.48 -14.50
CA LEU A 40 16.33 -4.59 -13.36
C LEU A 40 15.07 -5.02 -12.58
N VAL A 41 13.92 -5.22 -13.24
CA VAL A 41 12.68 -5.65 -12.59
C VAL A 41 12.83 -7.05 -11.95
N SER A 42 13.45 -8.00 -12.65
CA SER A 42 13.69 -9.35 -12.11
C SER A 42 14.71 -9.37 -10.97
N GLY A 43 15.67 -8.44 -10.96
CA GLY A 43 16.63 -8.27 -9.88
C GLY A 43 15.96 -7.80 -8.59
N VAL A 44 15.12 -6.77 -8.70
CA VAL A 44 14.33 -6.27 -7.57
C VAL A 44 13.32 -7.32 -7.07
N ASP A 45 12.75 -8.13 -7.96
CA ASP A 45 11.90 -9.27 -7.57
C ASP A 45 12.62 -10.24 -6.63
N ARG A 46 13.84 -10.68 -7.01
CA ARG A 46 14.67 -11.55 -6.17
C ARG A 46 15.03 -10.88 -4.84
N PHE A 47 15.46 -9.64 -4.87
CA PHE A 47 15.78 -8.86 -3.67
C PHE A 47 14.60 -8.81 -2.69
N LEU A 48 13.38 -8.53 -3.16
CA LEU A 48 12.20 -8.47 -2.30
C LEU A 48 11.78 -9.85 -1.77
N LEU A 49 11.97 -10.92 -2.54
CA LEU A 49 11.74 -12.28 -2.06
C LEU A 49 12.75 -12.69 -0.97
N GLU A 50 14.01 -12.29 -1.12
CA GLU A 50 15.05 -12.47 -0.10
C GLU A 50 14.73 -11.68 1.18
N GLU A 51 14.29 -10.42 1.05
CA GLU A 51 13.87 -9.60 2.20
C GLU A 51 12.62 -10.15 2.90
N LEU A 52 11.64 -10.66 2.15
CA LEU A 52 10.49 -11.35 2.72
C LEU A 52 10.95 -12.55 3.53
N ALA A 53 11.79 -13.43 2.96
CA ALA A 53 12.32 -14.60 3.65
C ALA A 53 13.10 -14.21 4.92
N ALA A 54 13.96 -13.19 4.84
CA ALA A 54 14.76 -12.69 5.96
C ALA A 54 13.91 -12.05 7.07
N SER A 55 12.72 -11.52 6.76
CA SER A 55 11.86 -10.83 7.74
C SER A 55 11.54 -11.71 8.95
N VAL A 56 11.36 -13.02 8.79
CA VAL A 56 11.08 -13.96 9.88
C VAL A 56 12.11 -13.87 11.00
N ALA A 57 13.40 -13.83 10.66
CA ALA A 57 14.47 -13.72 11.64
C ALA A 57 14.60 -12.31 12.22
N LYS A 58 14.25 -11.28 11.43
CA LYS A 58 14.33 -9.87 11.85
C LYS A 58 13.23 -9.49 12.86
N ARG A 59 12.06 -10.13 12.82
CA ARG A 59 10.91 -9.77 13.68
C ARG A 59 11.26 -9.67 15.15
N GLU A 60 12.05 -10.61 15.69
CA GLU A 60 12.35 -10.69 17.12
C GLU A 60 13.00 -9.41 17.68
N THR A 61 13.70 -8.62 16.85
CA THR A 61 14.30 -7.36 17.29
C THR A 61 13.26 -6.30 17.68
N HIS A 62 12.00 -6.49 17.27
CA HIS A 62 10.87 -5.62 17.62
C HIS A 62 10.11 -6.08 18.87
N TRP A 63 10.53 -7.17 19.51
CA TRP A 63 9.86 -7.74 20.68
C TRP A 63 10.75 -7.64 21.92
N LYS A 64 10.14 -7.29 23.05
CA LYS A 64 10.80 -7.21 24.36
C LYS A 64 10.01 -8.01 25.38
N ARG A 65 9.79 -9.30 25.10
CA ARG A 65 8.94 -10.18 25.91
C ARG A 65 9.50 -10.35 27.32
N ASP A 66 8.66 -10.10 28.31
CA ASP A 66 8.96 -10.36 29.72
C ASP A 66 8.16 -11.58 30.19
N PHE A 67 8.85 -12.67 30.49
CA PHE A 67 8.22 -13.92 30.91
C PHE A 67 8.16 -14.09 32.45
N SER A 68 8.51 -13.07 33.23
CA SER A 68 8.53 -13.17 34.69
C SER A 68 7.15 -13.44 35.32
N SER A 69 6.08 -12.99 34.67
CA SER A 69 4.70 -13.31 34.99
C SER A 69 3.79 -13.04 33.79
N TYR A 70 2.55 -13.55 33.81
CA TYR A 70 1.56 -13.21 32.79
C TYR A 70 1.30 -11.69 32.70
N GLU A 71 1.19 -11.00 33.84
CA GLU A 71 0.97 -9.55 33.85
C GLU A 71 2.14 -8.80 33.22
N ALA A 72 3.38 -9.20 33.54
CA ALA A 72 4.58 -8.64 32.94
C ALA A 72 4.63 -8.89 31.43
N TYR A 73 4.26 -10.10 30.99
CA TYR A 73 4.17 -10.45 29.58
C TYR A 73 3.20 -9.55 28.83
N VAL A 74 1.96 -9.45 29.30
CA VAL A 74 0.92 -8.58 28.69
C VAL A 74 1.41 -7.14 28.57
N LYS A 75 2.01 -6.60 29.65
CA LYS A 75 2.55 -5.25 29.65
C LYS A 75 3.71 -5.09 28.65
N SER A 76 4.57 -6.09 28.54
CA SER A 76 5.75 -6.06 27.68
C SER A 76 5.41 -6.10 26.19
N VAL A 77 4.34 -6.79 25.80
CA VAL A 77 3.89 -6.91 24.40
C VAL A 77 2.80 -5.90 24.02
N GLU A 78 2.36 -5.05 24.94
CA GLU A 78 1.36 -4.01 24.67
C GLU A 78 1.77 -3.04 23.53
N PRO A 79 3.05 -2.62 23.39
CA PRO A 79 3.49 -1.87 22.22
C PRO A 79 3.28 -2.62 20.90
N ASN A 80 3.53 -3.93 20.87
CA ASN A 80 3.30 -4.79 19.71
C ASN A 80 1.80 -4.90 19.40
N ARG A 81 0.95 -5.03 20.42
CA ARG A 81 -0.51 -5.03 20.27
C ARG A 81 -1.03 -3.73 19.66
N LYS A 82 -0.55 -2.57 20.15
CA LYS A 82 -0.86 -1.25 19.60
C LYS A 82 -0.36 -1.09 18.17
N ARG A 83 0.84 -1.61 17.86
CA ARG A 83 1.38 -1.60 16.51
C ARG A 83 0.52 -2.44 15.56
N LEU A 84 0.11 -3.64 15.96
CA LEU A 84 -0.80 -4.49 15.21
C LEU A 84 -2.14 -3.78 14.95
N ALA A 85 -2.75 -3.21 15.99
CA ALA A 85 -3.98 -2.43 15.85
C ALA A 85 -3.82 -1.25 14.87
N HIS A 86 -2.69 -0.55 14.91
CA HIS A 86 -2.41 0.56 14.01
C HIS A 86 -2.31 0.13 12.53
N ILE A 87 -1.56 -0.94 12.22
CA ILE A 87 -1.39 -1.41 10.83
C ILE A 87 -2.65 -2.10 10.28
N LEU A 88 -3.48 -2.65 11.17
CA LEU A 88 -4.84 -3.10 10.84
C LEU A 88 -5.81 -1.94 10.61
N GLY A 89 -5.40 -0.69 10.87
CA GLY A 89 -6.23 0.48 10.66
C GLY A 89 -7.31 0.66 11.73
N LEU A 90 -7.12 0.10 12.94
CA LEU A 90 -8.07 0.23 14.06
C LEU A 90 -7.96 1.61 14.72
N ARG A 91 -8.37 2.65 13.99
CA ARG A 91 -8.16 4.06 14.35
C ARG A 91 -9.44 4.79 14.72
N ASP A 92 -10.59 4.24 14.37
CA ASP A 92 -11.88 4.89 14.57
C ASP A 92 -12.43 4.54 15.97
N GLU A 93 -13.01 5.53 16.65
CA GLU A 93 -13.58 5.31 17.98
C GLU A 93 -14.83 4.42 17.88
N ARG A 94 -14.88 3.36 18.70
CA ARG A 94 -16.06 2.50 18.77
C ARG A 94 -17.17 3.16 19.57
N ILE A 95 -18.40 2.96 19.16
CA ILE A 95 -19.56 3.60 19.80
C ILE A 95 -20.23 2.60 20.75
N ALA A 96 -20.36 2.98 22.02
CA ALA A 96 -21.06 2.17 23.00
C ALA A 96 -22.57 2.14 22.74
N PHE A 97 -23.19 0.97 22.89
CA PHE A 97 -24.63 0.78 22.79
C PHE A 97 -25.15 -0.13 23.92
N ASP A 98 -26.46 -0.14 24.16
CA ASP A 98 -27.10 -0.91 25.24
C ASP A 98 -27.54 -2.31 24.78
N GLY A 99 -27.92 -2.44 23.52
CA GLY A 99 -28.33 -3.70 22.92
C GLY A 99 -28.22 -3.67 21.41
N LEU A 100 -28.16 -4.85 20.81
CA LEU A 100 -28.32 -5.00 19.37
C LEU A 100 -29.72 -4.54 18.97
N GLN A 101 -29.83 -3.82 17.86
CA GLN A 101 -31.11 -3.41 17.30
C GLN A 101 -31.72 -4.60 16.56
N LEU A 102 -32.99 -4.90 16.87
CA LEU A 102 -33.76 -5.93 16.18
C LEU A 102 -34.25 -5.38 14.83
N GLU A 103 -33.82 -5.98 13.72
CA GLU A 103 -34.12 -5.55 12.36
C GLU A 103 -35.50 -6.06 11.90
N GLY A 104 -36.55 -5.41 12.41
CA GLY A 104 -37.94 -5.62 12.02
C GLY A 104 -38.59 -4.37 11.43
N SER A 105 -39.86 -4.51 11.03
CA SER A 105 -40.72 -3.39 10.64
C SER A 105 -42.14 -3.64 11.16
N THR A 106 -43.06 -2.70 10.94
CA THR A 106 -44.48 -2.93 11.20
C THR A 106 -45.10 -4.05 10.35
N ALA A 107 -44.43 -4.44 9.26
CA ALA A 107 -44.86 -5.50 8.37
C ALA A 107 -44.15 -6.84 8.60
N GLU A 108 -42.95 -6.83 9.19
CA GLU A 108 -42.09 -8.02 9.26
C GLU A 108 -41.38 -8.10 10.61
N SER A 109 -41.37 -9.29 11.21
CA SER A 109 -40.67 -9.54 12.47
C SER A 109 -39.15 -9.55 12.27
N ALA A 110 -38.41 -9.16 13.31
CA ALA A 110 -36.97 -9.40 13.38
C ALA A 110 -36.63 -10.88 13.60
N LEU A 111 -37.57 -11.70 14.08
CA LEU A 111 -37.40 -13.15 14.20
C LEU A 111 -37.43 -13.79 12.80
N VAL A 112 -36.29 -14.33 12.37
CA VAL A 112 -36.11 -14.92 11.03
C VAL A 112 -36.03 -16.45 11.04
N GLY A 113 -35.83 -17.07 12.20
CA GLY A 113 -35.86 -18.51 12.36
C GLY A 113 -36.02 -18.95 13.80
N GLN A 114 -36.52 -20.18 13.99
CA GLN A 114 -36.75 -20.74 15.31
C GLN A 114 -36.71 -22.26 15.28
N THR A 115 -36.18 -22.86 16.34
CA THR A 115 -36.34 -24.28 16.69
C THR A 115 -36.79 -24.39 18.15
N ASP A 116 -36.94 -25.62 18.66
CA ASP A 116 -37.17 -25.86 20.09
C ASP A 116 -35.97 -25.47 20.96
N ARG A 117 -34.78 -25.28 20.36
CA ARG A 117 -33.53 -25.01 21.07
C ARG A 117 -33.00 -23.59 20.90
N ILE A 118 -33.34 -22.89 19.81
CA ILE A 118 -32.82 -21.56 19.53
C ILE A 118 -33.86 -20.63 18.88
N THR A 119 -33.72 -19.33 19.07
CA THR A 119 -34.34 -18.29 18.24
C THR A 119 -33.26 -17.56 17.45
N ILE A 120 -33.59 -17.13 16.23
CA ILE A 120 -32.67 -16.40 15.35
C ILE A 120 -33.31 -15.08 14.96
N HIS A 121 -32.64 -13.98 15.30
CA HIS A 121 -33.09 -12.63 15.00
C HIS A 121 -32.14 -11.96 14.01
N ALA A 122 -32.70 -11.22 13.06
CA ALA A 122 -31.94 -10.24 12.28
C ALA A 122 -31.60 -9.05 13.18
N VAL A 123 -30.33 -8.65 13.17
CA VAL A 123 -29.82 -7.58 14.06
C VAL A 123 -28.86 -6.63 13.36
N SER A 124 -28.76 -5.42 13.91
CA SER A 124 -27.69 -4.46 13.63
C SER A 124 -27.15 -3.82 14.90
N TRP A 125 -25.97 -3.23 14.81
CA TRP A 125 -25.34 -2.47 15.91
C TRP A 125 -24.43 -1.39 15.35
N LEU A 126 -24.33 -0.27 16.05
CA LEU A 126 -23.42 0.80 15.67
C LEU A 126 -21.99 0.41 16.06
N ALA A 127 -21.06 0.41 15.09
CA ALA A 127 -19.70 -0.04 15.32
C ALA A 127 -18.74 1.14 15.56
N PHE A 128 -18.68 2.08 14.61
CA PHE A 128 -17.85 3.29 14.66
C PHE A 128 -18.43 4.33 13.70
N GLY A 129 -18.24 5.62 13.99
CA GLY A 129 -18.81 6.70 13.17
C GLY A 129 -20.31 6.51 12.95
N ASP A 130 -20.75 6.43 11.68
CA ASP A 130 -22.12 6.09 11.28
C ASP A 130 -22.21 4.70 10.63
N VAL A 131 -21.17 3.86 10.76
CA VAL A 131 -21.09 2.51 10.20
C VAL A 131 -21.68 1.50 11.18
N THR A 132 -22.63 0.72 10.69
CA THR A 132 -23.22 -0.38 11.44
C THR A 132 -22.55 -1.72 11.11
N GLY A 133 -22.51 -2.62 12.08
CA GLY A 133 -22.48 -4.05 11.80
C GLY A 133 -23.91 -4.56 11.65
N VAL A 134 -24.11 -5.50 10.73
CA VAL A 134 -25.40 -6.20 10.54
C VAL A 134 -25.15 -7.70 10.52
N GLY A 135 -26.15 -8.48 10.91
CA GLY A 135 -25.97 -9.90 11.04
C GLY A 135 -27.17 -10.62 11.63
N LEU A 136 -26.88 -11.75 12.29
CA LEU A 136 -27.86 -12.56 13.01
C LEU A 136 -27.46 -12.67 14.48
N LEU A 137 -28.45 -12.70 15.37
CA LEU A 137 -28.33 -13.08 16.77
C LEU A 137 -29.06 -14.40 16.99
N LEU A 138 -28.34 -15.44 17.41
CA LEU A 138 -28.89 -16.73 17.79
C LEU A 138 -28.87 -16.85 19.32
N GLU A 139 -30.05 -16.99 19.91
CA GLU A 139 -30.23 -17.14 21.37
C GLU A 139 -30.66 -18.57 21.72
N PRO A 140 -30.11 -19.18 22.78
CA PRO A 140 -30.63 -20.43 23.33
C PRO A 140 -32.06 -20.26 23.87
N ARG A 141 -32.88 -21.31 23.73
CA ARG A 141 -34.22 -21.38 24.32
C ARG A 141 -34.28 -22.39 25.45
N GLY A 142 -34.98 -22.02 26.52
CA GLY A 142 -35.26 -22.90 27.65
C GLY A 142 -34.03 -23.30 28.47
N ARG A 143 -32.90 -22.59 28.33
CA ARG A 143 -31.67 -22.80 29.10
C ARG A 143 -30.88 -21.50 29.23
N ASP A 144 -30.02 -21.43 30.23
CA ASP A 144 -29.11 -20.30 30.41
C ASP A 144 -27.99 -20.28 29.35
N THR A 145 -27.57 -19.08 28.97
CA THR A 145 -26.40 -18.87 28.12
C THR A 145 -25.13 -19.32 28.83
N VAL A 146 -24.39 -20.25 28.22
CA VAL A 146 -23.13 -20.77 28.79
C VAL A 146 -21.91 -19.94 28.37
N ALA A 147 -21.94 -19.33 27.19
CA ALA A 147 -20.90 -18.46 26.66
C ALA A 147 -21.45 -17.51 25.59
N ASN A 148 -20.75 -16.41 25.35
CA ASN A 148 -21.03 -15.47 24.27
C ASN A 148 -20.02 -15.66 23.14
N VAL A 149 -20.47 -15.78 21.89
CA VAL A 149 -19.60 -16.07 20.75
C VAL A 149 -19.89 -15.12 19.59
N VAL A 150 -18.84 -14.63 18.94
CA VAL A 150 -18.94 -14.09 17.57
C VAL A 150 -18.46 -15.16 16.59
N ALA A 151 -19.36 -15.63 15.73
CA ALA A 151 -19.09 -16.66 14.74
C ALA A 151 -19.02 -16.02 13.34
N ILE A 152 -17.84 -15.99 12.74
CA ILE A 152 -17.55 -15.15 11.58
C ILE A 152 -17.41 -16.03 10.32
N PRO A 153 -18.27 -15.85 9.30
CA PRO A 153 -18.20 -16.59 8.04
C PRO A 153 -16.96 -16.22 7.22
N ASP A 154 -16.67 -17.02 6.19
CA ASP A 154 -15.82 -16.54 5.10
C ASP A 154 -16.56 -15.47 4.29
N SER A 155 -15.83 -14.60 3.58
CA SER A 155 -16.43 -13.60 2.69
C SER A 155 -17.29 -14.19 1.55
N SER A 156 -17.16 -15.48 1.23
CA SER A 156 -18.01 -16.18 0.27
C SER A 156 -19.33 -16.69 0.87
N HIS A 157 -19.51 -16.61 2.19
CA HIS A 157 -20.70 -17.09 2.88
C HIS A 157 -21.49 -15.94 3.52
N ILE A 158 -22.81 -16.09 3.50
CA ILE A 158 -23.72 -15.20 4.21
C ILE A 158 -24.01 -15.74 5.63
N PRO A 159 -24.37 -14.89 6.60
CA PRO A 159 -24.71 -15.31 7.97
C PRO A 159 -25.71 -16.48 8.04
N GLU A 160 -26.70 -16.47 7.17
CA GLU A 160 -27.80 -17.43 7.09
C GLU A 160 -27.31 -18.85 6.83
N GLN A 161 -26.24 -19.01 6.05
CA GLN A 161 -25.69 -20.33 5.72
C GLN A 161 -25.08 -21.00 6.95
N ILE A 162 -24.28 -20.27 7.74
CA ILE A 162 -23.66 -20.85 8.95
C ILE A 162 -24.65 -20.93 10.13
N ALA A 163 -25.76 -20.20 10.05
CA ALA A 163 -26.90 -20.28 10.98
C ALA A 163 -27.92 -21.36 10.61
N GLY A 164 -27.79 -21.99 9.43
CA GLY A 164 -28.68 -23.05 8.97
C GLY A 164 -30.04 -22.58 8.47
N LEU A 165 -30.18 -21.30 8.13
CA LEU A 165 -31.39 -20.69 7.56
C LEU A 165 -31.46 -20.83 6.04
N GLU A 166 -30.31 -21.02 5.39
CA GLU A 166 -30.22 -21.10 3.93
C GLU A 166 -29.36 -22.29 3.49
N LEU A 167 -29.57 -22.73 2.24
CA LEU A 167 -28.78 -23.79 1.62
C LEU A 167 -27.33 -23.33 1.36
N GLY A 168 -26.43 -24.30 1.20
CA GLY A 168 -25.03 -24.06 0.84
C GLY A 168 -24.03 -24.71 1.80
N LEU A 169 -24.46 -25.00 3.03
CA LEU A 169 -23.68 -25.75 4.01
C LEU A 169 -24.49 -26.89 4.60
N VAL A 170 -23.88 -28.07 4.66
CA VAL A 170 -24.45 -29.21 5.40
C VAL A 170 -24.49 -28.90 6.91
N PRO A 171 -25.46 -29.44 7.66
CA PRO A 171 -25.66 -29.09 9.08
C PRO A 171 -24.43 -29.19 9.97
N GLU A 172 -23.50 -30.09 9.68
CA GLU A 172 -22.26 -30.25 10.46
C GLU A 172 -21.33 -29.03 10.36
N LEU A 173 -21.43 -28.26 9.27
CA LEU A 173 -20.65 -27.05 8.99
C LEU A 173 -21.36 -25.76 9.43
N GLN A 174 -22.59 -25.85 9.96
CA GLN A 174 -23.36 -24.70 10.45
C GLN A 174 -22.92 -24.33 11.87
N TYR A 175 -21.65 -23.98 12.06
CA TYR A 175 -21.03 -23.86 13.38
C TYR A 175 -21.68 -22.80 14.28
N ALA A 176 -22.26 -21.73 13.72
CA ALA A 176 -23.03 -20.75 14.50
C ALA A 176 -24.29 -21.38 15.10
N ARG A 177 -25.05 -22.14 14.28
CA ARG A 177 -26.22 -22.91 14.75
C ARG A 177 -25.84 -23.92 15.81
N ARG A 178 -24.79 -24.70 15.55
CA ARG A 178 -24.36 -25.79 16.45
C ARG A 178 -23.93 -25.28 17.82
N LEU A 179 -23.24 -24.14 17.88
CA LEU A 179 -22.89 -23.49 19.15
C LEU A 179 -24.12 -22.96 19.87
N ALA A 180 -25.05 -22.33 19.15
CA ALA A 180 -26.27 -21.81 19.75
C ALA A 180 -27.16 -22.92 20.33
N GLU A 181 -27.35 -24.02 19.60
CA GLU A 181 -28.09 -25.20 20.06
C GLU A 181 -27.40 -25.91 21.24
N SER A 182 -26.11 -25.66 21.45
CA SER A 182 -25.32 -26.14 22.59
C SER A 182 -25.31 -25.16 23.78
N GLY A 183 -26.04 -24.04 23.68
CA GLY A 183 -26.26 -23.09 24.78
C GLY A 183 -25.48 -21.78 24.70
N CYS A 184 -24.75 -21.51 23.61
CA CYS A 184 -24.08 -20.23 23.41
C CYS A 184 -25.04 -19.17 22.88
N ARG A 185 -24.83 -17.91 23.29
CA ARG A 185 -25.34 -16.74 22.56
C ARG A 185 -24.39 -16.49 21.40
N VAL A 186 -24.89 -16.46 20.17
CA VAL A 186 -24.03 -16.33 18.99
C VAL A 186 -24.44 -15.13 18.14
N VAL A 187 -23.49 -14.24 17.85
CA VAL A 187 -23.66 -13.17 16.87
C VAL A 187 -22.88 -13.54 15.61
N VAL A 188 -23.54 -13.44 14.45
CA VAL A 188 -22.96 -13.74 13.15
C VAL A 188 -22.93 -12.47 12.29
N PRO A 189 -21.77 -11.79 12.14
CA PRO A 189 -21.67 -10.60 11.31
C PRO A 189 -21.69 -10.95 9.81
N LEU A 190 -22.28 -10.06 9.03
CA LEU A 190 -22.13 -10.04 7.57
C LEU A 190 -20.78 -9.43 7.19
N LEU A 191 -20.04 -10.10 6.31
CA LEU A 191 -18.81 -9.58 5.71
C LEU A 191 -19.06 -9.04 4.30
N ILE A 192 -18.17 -8.15 3.83
CA ILE A 192 -18.18 -7.74 2.43
C ILE A 192 -17.67 -8.89 1.57
N ASP A 193 -18.48 -9.35 0.61
CA ASP A 193 -18.13 -10.42 -0.31
C ASP A 193 -17.05 -10.08 -1.36
N ARG A 194 -16.50 -11.11 -2.01
CA ARG A 194 -15.56 -10.98 -3.13
C ARG A 194 -16.22 -11.03 -4.51
N LYS A 195 -17.53 -10.76 -4.62
CA LYS A 195 -18.19 -10.72 -5.93
C LYS A 195 -17.58 -9.58 -6.77
N GLU A 196 -17.61 -9.78 -8.09
CA GLU A 196 -17.11 -8.79 -9.04
C GLU A 196 -18.02 -7.56 -9.04
N LYS A 197 -17.43 -6.39 -8.78
CA LYS A 197 -18.08 -5.08 -8.93
C LYS A 197 -18.00 -4.59 -10.38
N ILE A 198 -16.79 -4.62 -10.95
CA ILE A 198 -16.54 -4.13 -12.32
C ILE A 198 -15.22 -4.68 -12.89
N SER A 199 -15.27 -5.36 -14.04
CA SER A 199 -14.09 -5.83 -14.79
C SER A 199 -13.01 -6.46 -13.91
N ARG A 200 -13.42 -7.45 -13.11
CA ARG A 200 -12.61 -8.24 -12.15
C ARG A 200 -12.12 -7.48 -10.91
N LEU A 201 -12.56 -6.23 -10.69
CA LEU A 201 -12.43 -5.53 -9.41
C LEU A 201 -13.49 -6.06 -8.44
N THR A 202 -13.09 -6.64 -7.31
CA THR A 202 -14.01 -7.17 -6.30
C THR A 202 -14.58 -6.07 -5.40
N HIS A 203 -15.72 -6.31 -4.74
CA HIS A 203 -16.25 -5.38 -3.74
C HIS A 203 -15.24 -5.09 -2.61
N ARG A 204 -14.55 -6.13 -2.11
CA ARG A 204 -13.52 -5.97 -1.06
C ARG A 204 -12.36 -5.12 -1.52
N GLU A 205 -11.81 -5.39 -2.71
CA GLU A 205 -10.69 -4.59 -3.23
C GLU A 205 -11.10 -3.13 -3.46
N PHE A 206 -12.30 -2.87 -3.98
CA PHE A 206 -12.80 -1.51 -4.19
C PHE A 206 -12.80 -0.69 -2.88
N LEU A 207 -13.34 -1.25 -1.79
CA LEU A 207 -13.36 -0.57 -0.49
C LEU A 207 -11.96 -0.47 0.13
N TYR A 208 -11.14 -1.51 -0.04
CA TYR A 208 -9.76 -1.53 0.44
C TYR A 208 -8.95 -0.37 -0.13
N ARG A 209 -9.03 -0.12 -1.46
CA ARG A 209 -8.22 0.91 -2.13
C ARG A 209 -8.35 2.28 -1.48
N SER A 210 -9.59 2.72 -1.26
CA SER A 210 -9.86 4.01 -0.62
C SER A 210 -9.48 4.02 0.86
N ALA A 211 -9.76 2.93 1.58
CA ALA A 211 -9.42 2.83 3.00
C ALA A 211 -7.90 2.85 3.23
N PHE A 212 -7.14 2.14 2.40
CA PHE A 212 -5.68 2.00 2.49
C PHE A 212 -4.96 3.34 2.36
N GLU A 213 -5.36 4.16 1.39
CA GLU A 213 -4.85 5.52 1.20
C GLU A 213 -5.10 6.42 2.43
N LEU A 214 -6.17 6.13 3.17
CA LEU A 214 -6.57 6.86 4.37
C LEU A 214 -6.09 6.17 5.67
N GLY A 215 -5.19 5.19 5.58
CA GLY A 215 -4.59 4.53 6.74
C GLY A 215 -5.52 3.55 7.47
N ARG A 216 -6.52 3.01 6.76
CA ARG A 216 -7.46 1.99 7.23
C ARG A 216 -7.35 0.73 6.38
N GLN A 217 -7.81 -0.39 6.92
CA GLN A 217 -7.96 -1.64 6.17
C GLN A 217 -9.43 -2.04 6.16
N LEU A 218 -9.89 -2.70 5.09
CA LEU A 218 -11.24 -3.28 5.07
C LEU A 218 -11.39 -4.33 6.20
N VAL A 219 -10.38 -5.17 6.42
CA VAL A 219 -10.36 -6.08 7.56
C VAL A 219 -10.44 -5.31 8.89
N GLY A 220 -9.80 -4.14 9.00
CA GLY A 220 -9.88 -3.30 10.19
C GLY A 220 -11.31 -2.89 10.54
N TYR A 221 -12.10 -2.51 9.52
CA TYR A 221 -13.52 -2.20 9.71
C TYR A 221 -14.33 -3.42 10.17
N GLU A 222 -14.06 -4.62 9.64
CA GLU A 222 -14.76 -5.84 10.04
C GLU A 222 -14.33 -6.33 11.44
N ILE A 223 -13.07 -6.11 11.83
CA ILE A 223 -12.60 -6.28 13.21
C ILE A 223 -13.31 -5.29 14.12
N HIS A 224 -13.44 -4.00 13.76
CA HIS A 224 -14.19 -3.03 14.55
C HIS A 224 -15.64 -3.46 14.80
N LYS A 225 -16.32 -3.96 13.76
CA LYS A 225 -17.69 -4.50 13.90
C LYS A 225 -17.73 -5.67 14.89
N THR A 226 -16.75 -6.57 14.83
CA THR A 226 -16.60 -7.68 15.78
C THR A 226 -16.36 -7.17 17.21
N LEU A 227 -15.40 -6.26 17.40
CA LEU A 227 -15.05 -5.73 18.72
C LEU A 227 -16.18 -4.91 19.36
N ALA A 228 -17.03 -4.28 18.57
CA ALA A 228 -18.23 -3.61 19.08
C ALA A 228 -19.24 -4.60 19.71
N VAL A 229 -19.34 -5.82 19.17
CA VAL A 229 -20.11 -6.90 19.82
C VAL A 229 -19.44 -7.38 21.11
N ILE A 230 -18.11 -7.45 21.13
CA ILE A 230 -17.34 -7.79 22.34
C ILE A 230 -17.53 -6.73 23.44
N ASP A 231 -17.60 -5.44 23.08
CA ASP A 231 -17.94 -4.36 24.01
C ASP A 231 -19.33 -4.60 24.64
N TRP A 232 -20.31 -4.98 23.82
CA TRP A 232 -21.65 -5.29 24.29
C TRP A 232 -21.72 -6.54 25.18
N PHE A 233 -21.04 -7.62 24.82
CA PHE A 233 -20.99 -8.84 25.65
C PHE A 233 -20.41 -8.55 27.05
N ASN A 234 -19.29 -7.83 27.10
CA ASN A 234 -18.64 -7.48 28.36
C ASN A 234 -19.52 -6.59 29.25
N LYS A 235 -20.28 -5.68 28.63
CA LYS A 235 -21.21 -4.79 29.34
C LYS A 235 -22.44 -5.51 29.88
N THR A 236 -23.05 -6.39 29.08
CA THR A 236 -24.38 -6.96 29.37
C THR A 236 -24.34 -8.36 29.98
N SER A 237 -23.21 -9.03 29.94
CA SER A 237 -23.03 -10.37 30.47
C SER A 237 -21.65 -10.51 31.15
N PRO A 238 -21.34 -9.66 32.15
CA PRO A 238 -20.04 -9.68 32.80
C PRO A 238 -19.75 -11.05 33.41
N GLY A 239 -18.53 -11.55 33.21
CA GLY A 239 -18.10 -12.87 33.70
C GLY A 239 -18.59 -14.07 32.87
N LYS A 240 -19.36 -13.85 31.80
CA LYS A 240 -19.62 -14.92 30.83
C LYS A 240 -18.44 -15.04 29.85
N PRO A 241 -17.92 -16.25 29.59
CA PRO A 241 -16.84 -16.47 28.65
C PRO A 241 -17.17 -15.93 27.25
N VAL A 242 -16.20 -15.30 26.62
CA VAL A 242 -16.30 -14.66 25.30
C VAL A 242 -15.39 -15.38 24.31
N GLY A 243 -15.98 -15.91 23.23
CA GLY A 243 -15.26 -16.58 22.17
C GLY A 243 -15.39 -15.89 20.82
N VAL A 244 -14.37 -16.01 19.98
CA VAL A 244 -14.46 -15.67 18.55
C VAL A 244 -14.00 -16.85 17.71
N ILE A 245 -14.75 -17.20 16.67
CA ILE A 245 -14.51 -18.37 15.82
C ILE A 245 -14.79 -18.01 14.38
N GLY A 246 -13.97 -18.49 13.44
CA GLY A 246 -14.23 -18.26 12.03
C GLY A 246 -13.42 -19.12 11.07
N TRP A 247 -13.85 -19.12 9.82
CA TRP A 247 -13.24 -19.88 8.72
C TRP A 247 -12.86 -18.95 7.57
N GLY A 248 -11.70 -19.16 6.95
CA GLY A 248 -11.21 -18.33 5.85
C GLY A 248 -11.01 -16.88 6.29
N GLU A 249 -11.71 -15.92 5.68
CA GLU A 249 -11.70 -14.52 6.14
C GLU A 249 -12.21 -14.35 7.56
N GLY A 250 -13.17 -15.18 7.98
CA GLY A 250 -13.61 -15.17 9.37
C GLY A 250 -12.52 -15.64 10.33
N GLY A 251 -11.68 -16.59 9.90
CA GLY A 251 -10.52 -17.04 10.68
C GLY A 251 -9.48 -15.95 10.84
N LEU A 252 -9.21 -15.21 9.76
CA LEU A 252 -8.37 -14.01 9.76
C LEU A 252 -8.86 -12.97 10.77
N ILE A 253 -10.16 -12.62 10.73
CA ILE A 253 -10.75 -11.63 11.63
C ILE A 253 -10.74 -12.13 13.08
N ALA A 254 -11.07 -13.41 13.32
CA ALA A 254 -11.06 -14.01 14.64
C ALA A 254 -9.68 -13.95 15.29
N GLN A 255 -8.63 -14.29 14.53
CA GLN A 255 -7.25 -14.25 15.01
C GLN A 255 -6.83 -12.82 15.38
N TYR A 256 -7.03 -11.86 14.48
CA TYR A 256 -6.62 -10.49 14.74
C TYR A 256 -7.46 -9.83 15.83
N ALA A 257 -8.76 -10.07 15.91
CA ALA A 257 -9.62 -9.57 16.98
C ALA A 257 -9.14 -10.06 18.36
N ALA A 258 -8.88 -11.36 18.49
CA ALA A 258 -8.33 -11.93 19.73
C ALA A 258 -6.92 -11.40 20.05
N ALA A 259 -6.11 -11.15 19.03
CA ALA A 259 -4.76 -10.59 19.20
C ALA A 259 -4.76 -9.11 19.57
N VAL A 260 -5.80 -8.32 19.28
CA VAL A 260 -5.86 -6.91 19.69
C VAL A 260 -6.68 -6.66 20.95
N ASP A 261 -7.58 -7.58 21.31
CA ASP A 261 -8.48 -7.42 22.45
C ASP A 261 -8.31 -8.56 23.46
N THR A 262 -7.86 -8.23 24.66
CA THR A 262 -7.58 -9.21 25.72
C THR A 262 -8.82 -9.76 26.41
N ARG A 263 -10.02 -9.22 26.12
CA ARG A 263 -11.29 -9.65 26.72
C ARG A 263 -11.90 -10.88 26.02
N ILE A 264 -11.31 -11.35 24.93
CA ILE A 264 -11.71 -12.58 24.24
C ILE A 264 -11.00 -13.77 24.89
N ASP A 265 -11.73 -14.68 25.53
CA ASP A 265 -11.16 -15.80 26.29
C ASP A 265 -10.62 -16.92 25.38
N ALA A 266 -11.27 -17.15 24.23
CA ALA A 266 -10.85 -18.17 23.28
C ALA A 266 -11.05 -17.75 21.82
N ALA A 267 -10.09 -18.11 20.97
CA ALA A 267 -10.17 -17.95 19.52
C ALA A 267 -10.06 -19.30 18.82
N CYS A 268 -10.87 -19.54 17.78
CA CYS A 268 -10.75 -20.69 16.90
C CYS A 268 -10.61 -20.25 15.44
N VAL A 269 -9.48 -20.57 14.83
CA VAL A 269 -9.05 -20.10 13.51
C VAL A 269 -8.99 -21.30 12.58
N SER A 270 -9.89 -21.36 11.60
CA SER A 270 -9.98 -22.47 10.64
C SER A 270 -9.62 -22.07 9.23
N GLY A 271 -8.78 -22.89 8.58
CA GLY A 271 -8.43 -22.72 7.17
C GLY A 271 -7.75 -21.39 6.81
N TYR A 272 -7.13 -20.72 7.80
CA TYR A 272 -6.43 -19.44 7.62
C TYR A 272 -4.97 -19.48 8.08
N PHE A 273 -4.69 -19.91 9.32
CA PHE A 273 -3.36 -19.80 9.94
C PHE A 273 -2.21 -20.36 9.08
N ASP A 274 -1.15 -19.59 8.82
CA ASP A 274 0.02 -20.00 8.03
C ASP A 274 1.22 -19.04 8.25
N SER A 275 2.37 -19.31 7.64
CA SER A 275 3.58 -18.47 7.72
C SER A 275 3.42 -17.02 7.22
N ARG A 276 2.43 -16.75 6.36
CA ARG A 276 2.18 -15.45 5.69
C ARG A 276 3.29 -14.93 4.76
N GLN A 277 4.40 -15.64 4.57
CA GLN A 277 5.51 -15.20 3.70
C GLN A 277 5.14 -15.01 2.23
N ASN A 278 4.02 -15.62 1.81
CA ASN A 278 3.46 -15.50 0.46
C ASN A 278 2.23 -14.59 0.39
N ILE A 279 1.98 -13.73 1.39
CA ILE A 279 0.80 -12.86 1.47
C ILE A 279 0.65 -11.91 0.28
N TRP A 280 1.75 -11.60 -0.41
CA TRP A 280 1.74 -10.83 -1.66
C TRP A 280 1.01 -11.52 -2.81
N GLN A 281 0.69 -12.83 -2.69
CA GLN A 281 -0.04 -13.63 -3.68
C GLN A 281 -1.54 -13.75 -3.34
N GLU A 282 -1.93 -13.36 -2.13
CA GLU A 282 -3.32 -13.41 -1.64
C GLU A 282 -4.15 -12.27 -2.23
N PRO A 283 -5.47 -12.15 -1.96
CA PRO A 283 -6.22 -10.94 -2.33
C PRO A 283 -5.57 -9.67 -1.76
N ILE A 284 -5.61 -8.57 -2.52
CA ILE A 284 -4.87 -7.35 -2.14
C ILE A 284 -5.35 -6.73 -0.83
N ASP A 285 -6.61 -6.95 -0.43
CA ASP A 285 -7.14 -6.52 0.87
C ASP A 285 -6.54 -7.28 2.07
N ARG A 286 -5.76 -8.35 1.83
CA ARG A 286 -4.91 -9.00 2.85
C ARG A 286 -3.48 -8.46 2.88
N ASN A 287 -3.07 -7.61 1.93
CA ASN A 287 -1.69 -7.12 1.79
C ASN A 287 -1.40 -5.94 2.74
N ILE A 288 -1.50 -6.20 4.05
CA ILE A 288 -1.38 -5.20 5.12
C ILE A 288 0.02 -4.57 5.14
N PHE A 289 0.08 -3.24 5.10
CA PHE A 289 1.34 -2.49 5.11
C PHE A 289 2.08 -2.65 6.43
N GLY A 290 3.30 -3.20 6.38
CA GLY A 290 4.15 -3.41 7.55
C GLY A 290 3.80 -4.60 8.44
N LEU A 291 2.95 -5.54 7.98
CA LEU A 291 2.64 -6.76 8.75
C LEU A 291 3.90 -7.58 9.05
N LEU A 292 4.62 -8.01 8.01
CA LEU A 292 5.75 -8.92 8.11
C LEU A 292 7.02 -8.27 8.68
N GLU A 293 7.03 -6.95 8.88
CA GLU A 293 8.07 -6.23 9.64
C GLU A 293 8.16 -6.78 11.07
N GLN A 294 7.02 -7.06 11.70
CA GLN A 294 6.97 -7.45 13.12
C GLN A 294 6.13 -8.71 13.39
N PHE A 295 5.29 -9.13 12.44
CA PHE A 295 4.29 -10.18 12.64
C PHE A 295 4.19 -11.15 11.46
N GLY A 296 4.26 -12.44 11.73
CA GLY A 296 3.51 -13.49 11.04
C GLY A 296 2.43 -14.05 11.97
N ASP A 297 1.72 -15.10 11.55
CA ASP A 297 0.64 -15.65 12.36
C ASP A 297 1.16 -16.23 13.69
N ALA A 298 2.43 -16.70 13.74
CA ALA A 298 3.08 -17.10 14.98
C ALA A 298 3.19 -15.95 15.98
N GLU A 299 3.71 -14.81 15.55
CA GLU A 299 3.83 -13.62 16.40
C GLU A 299 2.46 -13.10 16.86
N VAL A 300 1.45 -13.13 15.97
CA VAL A 300 0.06 -12.76 16.30
C VAL A 300 -0.52 -13.71 17.35
N ALA A 301 -0.28 -15.02 17.24
CA ALA A 301 -0.71 -16.00 18.24
C ALA A 301 -0.11 -15.70 19.63
N THR A 302 1.13 -15.22 19.70
CA THR A 302 1.75 -14.86 20.98
C THR A 302 1.04 -13.70 21.70
N LEU A 303 0.31 -12.84 20.98
CA LEU A 303 -0.51 -11.78 21.59
C LEU A 303 -1.82 -12.30 22.19
N ILE A 304 -2.23 -13.53 21.83
CA ILE A 304 -3.38 -14.22 22.39
C ILE A 304 -2.98 -14.94 23.68
N ALA A 305 -1.78 -15.53 23.72
CA ALA A 305 -1.26 -16.27 24.86
C ALA A 305 -1.37 -15.48 26.20
N PRO A 306 -1.71 -16.17 27.30
CA PRO A 306 -1.96 -17.60 27.46
C PRO A 306 -3.41 -18.00 27.19
N ARG A 307 -4.26 -17.06 26.73
CA ARG A 307 -5.65 -17.35 26.35
C ARG A 307 -5.68 -18.36 25.22
N SER A 308 -6.79 -19.06 25.09
CA SER A 308 -6.87 -20.22 24.21
C SER A 308 -6.88 -19.83 22.74
N LEU A 309 -6.01 -20.45 21.96
CA LEU A 309 -6.00 -20.39 20.51
C LEU A 309 -6.07 -21.80 19.94
N ILE A 310 -7.17 -22.09 19.26
CA ILE A 310 -7.39 -23.35 18.54
C ILE A 310 -7.16 -23.09 17.07
N ILE A 311 -6.22 -23.82 16.48
CA ILE A 311 -5.95 -23.82 15.06
C ILE A 311 -6.57 -25.07 14.46
N ASP A 312 -7.59 -24.88 13.64
CA ASP A 312 -8.23 -25.94 12.87
C ASP A 312 -7.58 -25.99 11.47
N ALA A 313 -6.68 -26.95 11.28
CA ALA A 313 -5.91 -27.15 10.04
C ALA A 313 -6.77 -27.80 8.94
N ALA A 314 -7.97 -27.25 8.74
CA ALA A 314 -8.95 -27.72 7.78
C ALA A 314 -8.80 -27.07 6.41
N ARG A 315 -9.55 -27.58 5.43
CA ARG A 315 -9.60 -27.00 4.09
C ARG A 315 -10.08 -25.55 4.16
N GLY A 316 -9.28 -24.63 3.63
CA GLY A 316 -9.63 -23.22 3.51
C GLY A 316 -10.51 -22.94 2.29
N PRO A 317 -11.04 -21.72 2.14
CA PRO A 317 -11.62 -21.29 0.87
C PRO A 317 -10.54 -21.31 -0.24
N GLU A 318 -10.96 -21.65 -1.45
CA GLU A 318 -10.07 -21.68 -2.63
C GLU A 318 -10.65 -20.83 -3.74
N ALA A 319 -9.85 -19.91 -4.26
CA ALA A 319 -10.27 -19.00 -5.32
C ALA A 319 -9.07 -18.54 -6.14
N THR A 320 -9.26 -18.33 -7.44
CA THR A 320 -8.29 -17.64 -8.31
C THR A 320 -8.91 -16.38 -8.85
N ILE A 321 -8.23 -15.25 -8.66
CA ILE A 321 -8.62 -13.94 -9.16
C ILE A 321 -7.65 -13.60 -10.29
N PRO A 322 -8.05 -13.67 -11.56
CA PRO A 322 -7.14 -13.61 -12.71
C PRO A 322 -6.54 -12.23 -12.99
N GLY A 323 -6.91 -11.19 -12.22
CA GLY A 323 -6.48 -9.81 -12.46
C GLY A 323 -7.21 -9.15 -13.64
N GLY A 324 -7.25 -7.83 -13.66
CA GLY A 324 -7.97 -7.02 -14.64
C GLY A 324 -7.91 -5.56 -14.23
N ARG A 325 -9.06 -4.98 -13.86
CA ARG A 325 -9.03 -3.76 -13.04
C ARG A 325 -8.57 -4.07 -11.61
N GLY A 326 -8.91 -5.25 -11.09
CA GLY A 326 -8.43 -5.73 -9.79
C GLY A 326 -7.05 -6.39 -9.86
N ALA A 327 -6.41 -6.54 -8.70
CA ALA A 327 -5.12 -7.23 -8.56
C ALA A 327 -5.26 -8.75 -8.77
N PRO A 328 -4.35 -9.40 -9.52
CA PRO A 328 -4.34 -10.86 -9.60
C PRO A 328 -3.96 -11.46 -8.25
N ALA A 329 -4.65 -12.52 -7.86
CA ALA A 329 -4.51 -13.14 -6.55
C ALA A 329 -4.98 -14.60 -6.53
N ARG A 330 -4.59 -15.33 -5.49
CA ARG A 330 -5.15 -16.64 -5.17
C ARG A 330 -5.45 -16.77 -3.68
N VAL A 331 -6.53 -17.47 -3.37
CA VAL A 331 -6.82 -17.98 -2.02
C VAL A 331 -6.60 -19.47 -2.08
N VAL A 332 -5.75 -19.99 -1.21
CA VAL A 332 -5.36 -21.39 -1.19
C VAL A 332 -5.49 -21.94 0.23
N THR A 333 -5.80 -23.22 0.34
CA THR A 333 -5.75 -23.94 1.62
C THR A 333 -4.31 -23.93 2.17
N PRO A 334 -4.07 -23.45 3.40
CA PRO A 334 -2.77 -23.60 4.06
C PRO A 334 -2.39 -25.09 4.17
N SER A 335 -1.15 -25.44 3.85
CA SER A 335 -0.72 -26.83 4.03
C SER A 335 -0.59 -27.16 5.51
N VAL A 336 -0.97 -28.38 5.89
CA VAL A 336 -0.88 -28.84 7.29
C VAL A 336 0.54 -28.71 7.83
N ASP A 337 1.56 -28.98 7.02
CA ASP A 337 2.97 -28.82 7.43
C ASP A 337 3.32 -27.35 7.71
N SER A 338 2.83 -26.42 6.90
CA SER A 338 3.09 -24.99 7.11
C SER A 338 2.36 -24.48 8.36
N VAL A 339 1.13 -24.93 8.58
CA VAL A 339 0.36 -24.67 9.83
C VAL A 339 1.13 -25.17 11.05
N LYS A 340 1.61 -26.42 11.02
CA LYS A 340 2.39 -27.03 12.10
C LYS A 340 3.68 -26.26 12.38
N ASN A 341 4.42 -25.92 11.34
CA ASN A 341 5.67 -25.18 11.46
C ASN A 341 5.46 -23.79 12.07
N GLU A 342 4.41 -23.08 11.64
CA GLU A 342 4.10 -21.76 12.17
C GLU A 342 3.56 -21.83 13.60
N LEU A 343 2.74 -22.83 13.95
CA LEU A 343 2.28 -23.02 15.32
C LEU A 343 3.44 -23.40 16.25
N GLY A 344 4.34 -24.29 15.81
CA GLY A 344 5.54 -24.63 16.55
C GLY A 344 6.51 -23.46 16.71
N ARG A 345 6.51 -22.48 15.78
CA ARG A 345 7.18 -21.20 16.00
C ARG A 345 6.49 -20.40 17.09
N ALA A 346 5.16 -20.31 17.07
CA ALA A 346 4.39 -19.59 18.08
C ALA A 346 4.67 -20.12 19.49
N GLU A 347 4.66 -21.45 19.67
CA GLU A 347 4.99 -22.13 20.93
C GLU A 347 6.38 -21.74 21.43
N LYS A 348 7.41 -21.89 20.59
CA LYS A 348 8.80 -21.52 20.93
C LYS A 348 8.95 -20.06 21.37
N LEU A 349 8.21 -19.14 20.76
CA LEU A 349 8.25 -17.72 21.12
C LEU A 349 7.66 -17.43 22.50
N VAL A 350 6.93 -18.37 23.12
CA VAL A 350 6.28 -18.23 24.43
C VAL A 350 6.58 -19.39 25.39
N ASP A 351 7.58 -20.23 25.11
CA ASP A 351 7.98 -21.38 25.96
C ASP A 351 8.27 -20.99 27.42
N GLY A 352 8.69 -19.75 27.66
CA GLY A 352 8.97 -19.22 29.00
C GLY A 352 7.73 -18.75 29.79
N LEU A 353 6.54 -18.71 29.18
CA LEU A 353 5.34 -18.13 29.78
C LEU A 353 4.75 -19.02 30.89
N ASN A 354 4.35 -18.41 32.00
CA ASN A 354 3.63 -19.07 33.09
C ASN A 354 2.37 -18.26 33.48
N PRO A 355 1.14 -18.81 33.31
CA PRO A 355 0.84 -20.14 32.77
C PRO A 355 1.23 -20.28 31.30
N SER A 356 1.52 -21.51 30.87
CA SER A 356 1.91 -21.80 29.49
C SER A 356 0.81 -21.40 28.49
N ALA A 357 1.22 -21.09 27.26
CA ALA A 357 0.27 -20.76 26.20
C ALA A 357 -0.68 -21.94 25.93
N ASN A 358 -1.98 -21.66 25.87
CA ASN A 358 -2.99 -22.66 25.56
C ASN A 358 -3.25 -22.71 24.05
N PHE A 359 -2.28 -23.25 23.32
CA PHE A 359 -2.37 -23.47 21.88
C PHE A 359 -2.77 -24.92 21.60
N SER A 360 -3.64 -25.11 20.61
CA SER A 360 -4.03 -26.45 20.18
C SER A 360 -4.19 -26.53 18.68
N LEU A 361 -3.78 -27.67 18.12
CA LEU A 361 -3.91 -28.00 16.71
C LEU A 361 -4.92 -29.12 16.53
N ILE A 362 -5.90 -28.90 15.66
CA ILE A 362 -6.81 -29.95 15.20
C ILE A 362 -6.36 -30.38 13.81
N GLU A 363 -5.95 -31.64 13.71
CA GLU A 363 -5.50 -32.26 12.46
C GLU A 363 -6.59 -33.17 11.87
N GLY A 364 -6.55 -33.39 10.55
CA GLY A 364 -7.36 -34.44 9.90
C GLY A 364 -8.80 -34.07 9.53
N GLY A 365 -9.22 -32.82 9.75
CA GLY A 365 -10.54 -32.33 9.32
C GLY A 365 -10.51 -31.76 7.89
N ALA A 366 -10.89 -32.53 6.86
CA ALA A 366 -11.19 -31.92 5.55
C ALA A 366 -12.35 -30.90 5.63
N LYS A 367 -13.15 -30.98 6.71
CA LYS A 367 -14.33 -30.17 6.99
C LYS A 367 -13.99 -29.09 8.04
N PRO A 368 -14.06 -27.80 7.70
CA PRO A 368 -13.74 -26.73 8.62
C PRO A 368 -14.77 -26.60 9.74
N LEU A 369 -14.29 -26.33 10.97
CA LEU A 369 -15.12 -26.06 12.16
C LEU A 369 -16.20 -27.11 12.42
N ALA A 370 -15.93 -28.35 12.04
CA ALA A 370 -16.80 -29.50 12.28
C ALA A 370 -16.31 -30.32 13.48
N GLY A 371 -17.20 -31.13 14.06
CA GLY A 371 -16.84 -32.15 15.05
C GLY A 371 -15.90 -31.67 16.16
N GLN A 372 -14.65 -32.15 16.13
CA GLN A 372 -13.62 -31.96 17.16
C GLN A 372 -13.23 -30.51 17.40
N ALA A 373 -12.99 -29.72 16.34
CA ALA A 373 -12.57 -28.32 16.50
C ALA A 373 -13.64 -27.49 17.22
N LEU A 374 -14.90 -27.68 16.84
CA LEU A 374 -16.03 -27.00 17.45
C LEU A 374 -16.29 -27.46 18.89
N ASP A 375 -16.14 -28.75 19.15
CA ASP A 375 -16.29 -29.33 20.49
C ASP A 375 -15.21 -28.83 21.44
N GLN A 376 -13.96 -28.78 20.98
CA GLN A 376 -12.84 -28.25 21.75
C GLN A 376 -13.00 -26.76 22.04
N PHE A 377 -13.45 -25.96 21.06
CA PHE A 377 -13.77 -24.55 21.28
C PHE A 377 -14.89 -24.37 22.31
N LEU A 378 -15.98 -25.13 22.21
CA LEU A 378 -17.07 -25.08 23.17
C LEU A 378 -16.62 -25.46 24.59
N LYS A 379 -15.85 -26.54 24.74
CA LYS A 379 -15.32 -26.99 26.04
C LYS A 379 -14.32 -26.03 26.66
N THR A 380 -13.58 -25.29 25.82
CA THR A 380 -12.68 -24.24 26.28
C THR A 380 -13.45 -23.09 26.91
N LEU A 381 -14.59 -22.70 26.34
CA LEU A 381 -15.45 -21.65 26.89
C LEU A 381 -16.28 -22.16 28.07
N SER A 382 -16.75 -23.41 28.04
CA SER A 382 -17.56 -24.01 29.08
C SER A 382 -17.28 -25.50 29.18
N SER A 383 -16.47 -25.90 30.16
CA SER A 383 -15.98 -27.27 30.32
C SER A 383 -17.08 -28.32 30.51
N GLY A 384 -18.25 -27.92 31.03
CA GLY A 384 -19.43 -28.78 31.19
C GLY A 384 -20.36 -28.83 29.97
N ALA A 385 -20.12 -28.02 28.94
CA ALA A 385 -20.95 -28.01 27.75
C ALA A 385 -20.64 -29.21 26.84
N THR A 386 -21.68 -29.77 26.23
CA THR A 386 -21.57 -30.87 25.27
C THR A 386 -22.06 -30.40 23.92
N LEU A 387 -21.25 -30.61 22.88
CA LEU A 387 -21.65 -30.25 21.53
C LEU A 387 -22.79 -31.17 21.06
N GLY A 388 -23.91 -30.58 20.69
CA GLY A 388 -25.04 -31.32 20.14
C GLY A 388 -24.72 -32.01 18.80
N GLN A 389 -25.46 -33.09 18.51
CA GLN A 389 -25.53 -33.61 17.14
C GLN A 389 -26.07 -32.53 16.20
N ALA A 390 -25.55 -32.49 14.97
CA ALA A 390 -26.08 -31.60 13.96
C ALA A 390 -27.53 -32.00 13.63
N GLY A 391 -28.41 -31.02 13.43
CA GLY A 391 -29.76 -31.30 12.99
C GLY A 391 -29.78 -31.93 11.59
N GLU A 392 -30.83 -32.68 11.27
CA GLU A 392 -30.95 -33.36 9.96
C GLU A 392 -31.31 -32.40 8.82
N ASN A 393 -32.04 -31.32 9.14
CA ASN A 393 -32.56 -30.36 8.17
C ASN A 393 -32.18 -28.92 8.52
N ASN A 394 -32.24 -28.05 7.51
CA ASN A 394 -32.18 -26.59 7.70
C ASN A 394 -33.37 -26.08 8.50
N ILE A 395 -33.17 -24.95 9.17
CA ILE A 395 -34.20 -24.25 9.93
C ILE A 395 -35.12 -23.54 8.95
N THR A 396 -36.43 -23.65 9.18
CA THR A 396 -37.43 -22.93 8.39
C THR A 396 -37.20 -21.43 8.49
N HIS A 397 -37.00 -20.80 7.33
CA HIS A 397 -36.90 -19.34 7.24
C HIS A 397 -38.28 -18.70 7.43
N LEU A 398 -38.44 -17.89 8.49
CA LEU A 398 -39.73 -17.29 8.87
C LEU A 398 -40.04 -15.97 8.15
N ARG A 399 -39.06 -15.44 7.39
CA ARG A 399 -39.19 -14.18 6.65
C ARG A 399 -38.88 -14.38 5.17
N GLU A 400 -39.88 -14.32 4.30
CA GLU A 400 -39.71 -14.57 2.85
C GLU A 400 -38.86 -13.50 2.15
N LYS A 401 -38.83 -12.26 2.65
CA LYS A 401 -38.11 -11.12 2.03
C LYS A 401 -36.78 -10.76 2.72
N PHE A 402 -36.16 -11.72 3.40
CA PHE A 402 -34.86 -11.50 4.04
C PHE A 402 -33.72 -11.57 3.02
N ASP A 403 -33.44 -10.43 2.40
CA ASP A 403 -32.58 -10.32 1.22
C ASP A 403 -31.12 -10.01 1.61
N ALA A 404 -30.25 -11.00 1.48
CA ALA A 404 -28.83 -10.88 1.82
C ALA A 404 -28.09 -9.88 0.92
N ASP A 405 -28.41 -9.82 -0.37
CA ASP A 405 -27.75 -8.90 -1.31
C ASP A 405 -28.10 -7.44 -0.99
N LYS A 406 -29.33 -7.14 -0.58
CA LYS A 406 -29.70 -5.79 -0.11
C LYS A 406 -28.98 -5.39 1.17
N ARG A 407 -28.83 -6.31 2.13
CA ARG A 407 -28.08 -6.06 3.37
C ARG A 407 -26.61 -5.81 3.08
N HIS A 408 -26.01 -6.60 2.20
CA HIS A 408 -24.63 -6.40 1.73
C HIS A 408 -24.47 -5.05 1.05
N ALA A 409 -25.35 -4.69 0.10
CA ALA A 409 -25.30 -3.40 -0.58
C ALA A 409 -25.37 -2.20 0.38
N LYS A 410 -26.20 -2.29 1.43
CA LYS A 410 -26.27 -1.27 2.50
C LYS A 410 -24.95 -1.17 3.24
N GLN A 411 -24.35 -2.30 3.65
CA GLN A 411 -23.07 -2.33 4.35
C GLN A 411 -21.91 -1.82 3.50
N PHE A 412 -21.87 -2.20 2.23
CA PHE A 412 -20.91 -1.69 1.25
C PHE A 412 -21.00 -0.16 1.16
N HIS A 413 -22.22 0.37 1.04
CA HIS A 413 -22.45 1.81 0.95
C HIS A 413 -22.09 2.55 2.24
N GLU A 414 -22.37 1.99 3.42
CA GLU A 414 -21.98 2.59 4.71
C GLU A 414 -20.46 2.71 4.84
N ILE A 415 -19.71 1.65 4.51
CA ILE A 415 -18.24 1.68 4.57
C ILE A 415 -17.66 2.67 3.56
N ASP A 416 -18.18 2.69 2.32
CA ASP A 416 -17.77 3.67 1.32
C ASP A 416 -18.06 5.10 1.81
N ARG A 417 -19.28 5.36 2.29
CA ARG A 417 -19.68 6.69 2.80
C ARG A 417 -18.78 7.17 3.93
N HIS A 418 -18.46 6.31 4.90
CA HIS A 418 -17.52 6.65 5.99
C HIS A 418 -16.14 6.97 5.46
N THR A 419 -15.63 6.15 4.53
CA THR A 419 -14.32 6.37 3.90
C THR A 419 -14.30 7.68 3.10
N GLN A 420 -15.39 8.03 2.41
CA GLN A 420 -15.53 9.32 1.73
C GLN A 420 -15.65 10.50 2.71
N TRP A 421 -16.22 10.30 3.91
CA TRP A 421 -16.15 11.31 4.96
C TRP A 421 -14.72 11.51 5.45
N LEU A 422 -13.98 10.44 5.74
CA LEU A 422 -12.56 10.50 6.12
C LEU A 422 -11.70 11.24 5.07
N LEU A 423 -11.99 11.03 3.78
CA LEU A 423 -11.32 11.76 2.70
C LEU A 423 -11.53 13.28 2.81
N ARG A 424 -12.76 13.72 3.11
CA ARG A 424 -13.04 15.16 3.32
C ARG A 424 -12.36 15.73 4.56
N GLU A 425 -12.17 14.90 5.60
CA GLU A 425 -11.45 15.30 6.82
C GLU A 425 -9.93 15.37 6.63
N SER A 426 -9.40 14.62 5.65
CA SER A 426 -7.96 14.41 5.43
C SER A 426 -7.14 15.72 5.36
N PRO A 427 -7.56 16.78 4.63
CA PRO A 427 -6.82 18.05 4.64
C PRO A 427 -6.67 18.69 6.03
N PHE A 428 -7.64 18.52 6.93
CA PHE A 428 -7.56 19.05 8.29
C PHE A 428 -6.60 18.22 9.16
N VAL A 429 -6.63 16.90 9.02
CA VAL A 429 -5.70 15.99 9.69
C VAL A 429 -4.26 16.26 9.24
N ARG A 430 -4.01 16.36 7.94
CA ARG A 430 -2.67 16.69 7.40
C ARG A 430 -2.16 18.04 7.88
N LYS A 431 -3.03 19.06 7.95
CA LYS A 431 -2.67 20.37 8.52
C LYS A 431 -2.29 20.28 9.99
N GLN A 432 -2.82 19.32 10.75
CA GLN A 432 -2.40 19.08 12.12
C GLN A 432 -1.05 18.37 12.21
N PHE A 433 -0.78 17.46 11.27
CA PHE A 433 0.46 16.69 11.13
C PHE A 433 1.64 17.55 10.63
N TYR A 434 1.54 18.16 9.44
CA TYR A 434 2.62 18.89 8.80
C TYR A 434 2.63 20.38 9.21
N LYS A 435 3.49 20.70 10.18
CA LYS A 435 3.65 22.05 10.77
C LYS A 435 5.13 22.44 10.90
N PRO A 436 5.83 22.74 9.81
CA PRO A 436 7.18 23.27 9.87
C PRO A 436 7.20 24.73 10.39
N ASP A 437 8.32 25.15 10.96
CA ASP A 437 8.56 26.52 11.40
C ASP A 437 8.83 27.42 10.20
N THR A 438 7.85 28.23 9.81
CA THR A 438 7.95 29.12 8.64
C THR A 438 8.44 30.53 8.97
N SER A 439 9.02 30.77 10.16
CA SER A 439 9.47 32.10 10.57
C SER A 439 10.74 32.58 9.83
N SER A 440 11.50 31.67 9.23
CA SER A 440 12.60 31.95 8.29
C SER A 440 12.92 30.70 7.47
N VAL A 441 13.63 30.84 6.36
CA VAL A 441 14.04 29.69 5.53
C VAL A 441 14.91 28.70 6.32
N ALA A 442 15.90 29.18 7.09
CA ALA A 442 16.77 28.32 7.89
C ALA A 442 16.01 27.52 8.95
N LYS A 443 15.07 28.16 9.67
CA LYS A 443 14.22 27.47 10.64
C LYS A 443 13.26 26.49 9.98
N PHE A 444 12.75 26.85 8.80
CA PHE A 444 11.92 25.96 7.99
C PHE A 444 12.70 24.70 7.66
N GLU A 445 13.87 24.80 7.03
CA GLU A 445 14.70 23.65 6.66
C GLU A 445 15.02 22.76 7.86
N ALA A 446 15.46 23.34 8.98
CA ALA A 446 15.77 22.59 10.20
C ALA A 446 14.55 21.86 10.77
N SER A 447 13.40 22.54 10.82
CA SER A 447 12.15 21.93 11.32
C SER A 447 11.54 20.91 10.35
N ASN A 448 11.87 21.01 9.06
CA ASN A 448 11.33 20.18 7.99
C ASN A 448 12.05 18.83 7.89
N GLU A 449 13.27 18.74 8.43
CA GLU A 449 14.07 17.51 8.41
C GLU A 449 13.34 16.33 9.05
N LYS A 450 12.66 16.55 10.19
CA LYS A 450 11.86 15.49 10.82
C LYS A 450 10.75 14.97 9.90
N PHE A 451 10.18 15.81 9.05
CA PHE A 451 9.13 15.42 8.12
C PHE A 451 9.70 14.68 6.90
N ARG A 452 10.93 15.01 6.46
CA ARG A 452 11.65 14.20 5.46
C ARG A 452 11.97 12.81 5.98
N GLU A 453 12.44 12.71 7.22
CA GLU A 453 12.70 11.43 7.87
C GLU A 453 11.40 10.61 8.05
N GLN A 454 10.31 11.24 8.50
CA GLN A 454 9.00 10.57 8.56
C GLN A 454 8.52 10.14 7.17
N PHE A 455 8.66 10.98 6.16
CA PHE A 455 8.30 10.62 4.79
C PHE A 455 9.12 9.42 4.28
N TYR A 456 10.43 9.42 4.50
CA TYR A 456 11.28 8.33 4.03
C TYR A 456 11.11 7.03 4.83
N ASN A 457 11.04 7.10 6.16
CA ASN A 457 11.02 5.92 7.03
C ASN A 457 9.62 5.35 7.26
N ASP A 458 8.59 6.19 7.29
CA ASP A 458 7.23 5.77 7.65
C ASP A 458 6.30 5.62 6.45
N VAL A 459 6.40 6.50 5.45
CA VAL A 459 5.54 6.48 4.26
C VAL A 459 6.16 5.66 3.14
N ILE A 460 7.38 6.02 2.72
CA ILE A 460 8.08 5.27 1.66
C ILE A 460 8.60 3.95 2.20
N GLY A 461 9.19 3.98 3.39
CA GLY A 461 9.90 2.86 4.01
C GLY A 461 11.34 2.76 3.49
N ARG A 462 12.32 2.86 4.37
CA ARG A 462 13.74 2.71 4.03
C ARG A 462 14.22 1.27 4.27
N PHE A 463 15.02 0.75 3.35
CA PHE A 463 15.75 -0.51 3.55
C PHE A 463 17.02 -0.26 4.38
N GLU A 464 17.30 -1.14 5.33
CA GLU A 464 18.54 -1.16 6.13
C GLU A 464 19.66 -1.87 5.36
N HIS A 465 19.97 -1.36 4.17
CA HIS A 465 21.06 -1.83 3.32
C HIS A 465 22.00 -0.68 2.98
N ASP A 466 23.29 -0.91 3.10
CA ASP A 466 24.29 0.00 2.56
C ASP A 466 24.30 -0.07 1.03
N ARG A 467 24.44 1.08 0.38
CA ARG A 467 24.61 1.10 -1.08
C ARG A 467 25.96 0.50 -1.44
N LEU A 468 25.97 -0.37 -2.44
CA LEU A 468 27.19 -0.94 -3.01
C LEU A 468 28.04 0.17 -3.69
N PRO A 469 29.36 -0.06 -3.89
CA PRO A 469 30.15 0.78 -4.79
C PRO A 469 29.52 0.86 -6.18
N PHE A 470 29.67 1.99 -6.89
CA PHE A 470 28.98 2.23 -8.17
C PHE A 470 29.18 1.10 -9.19
N ASN A 471 30.40 0.54 -9.27
CA ASN A 471 30.81 -0.42 -10.29
C ASN A 471 30.31 -0.01 -11.68
N ALA A 472 30.53 1.27 -12.02
CA ALA A 472 29.90 1.90 -13.16
C ALA A 472 30.33 1.22 -14.46
N ARG A 473 29.33 0.82 -15.26
CA ARG A 473 29.51 0.18 -16.56
C ARG A 473 28.80 1.00 -17.62
N SER A 474 29.44 1.23 -18.76
CA SER A 474 28.79 1.93 -19.87
C SER A 474 29.09 1.33 -21.24
N ARG A 475 28.20 1.62 -22.20
CA ARG A 475 28.46 1.43 -23.63
C ARG A 475 27.91 2.62 -24.39
N LYS A 476 28.63 3.07 -25.42
CA LYS A 476 28.13 4.10 -26.35
C LYS A 476 27.06 3.45 -27.23
N SER A 477 25.85 3.99 -27.20
CA SER A 477 24.68 3.40 -27.85
C SER A 477 24.06 4.33 -28.90
N TYR A 478 24.35 5.62 -28.83
CA TYR A 478 23.79 6.63 -29.71
C TYR A 478 24.86 7.62 -30.15
N ASP A 479 24.79 8.06 -31.40
CA ASP A 479 25.76 8.95 -32.02
C ASP A 479 25.05 9.88 -33.01
N THR A 480 24.63 11.07 -32.56
CA THR A 480 23.89 12.03 -33.38
C THR A 480 24.75 13.26 -33.70
N GLU A 481 24.31 14.16 -34.57
CA GLU A 481 25.06 15.39 -34.87
C GLU A 481 25.22 16.29 -33.63
N LYS A 482 24.27 16.28 -32.69
CA LYS A 482 24.24 17.24 -31.57
C LYS A 482 24.71 16.66 -30.24
N TRP A 483 24.62 15.35 -30.05
CA TRP A 483 24.97 14.69 -28.79
C TRP A 483 25.38 13.23 -29.01
N ILE A 484 26.09 12.66 -28.02
CA ILE A 484 26.44 11.24 -27.93
C ILE A 484 25.72 10.66 -26.71
N GLY A 485 25.18 9.44 -26.86
CA GLY A 485 24.43 8.77 -25.80
C GLY A 485 25.10 7.49 -25.33
N HIS A 486 25.17 7.30 -24.01
CA HIS A 486 25.74 6.14 -23.36
C HIS A 486 24.70 5.44 -22.49
N GLU A 487 24.47 4.15 -22.70
CA GLU A 487 23.81 3.32 -21.69
C GLU A 487 24.74 3.13 -20.50
N VAL A 488 24.23 3.32 -19.28
CA VAL A 488 24.99 3.24 -18.03
C VAL A 488 24.26 2.35 -17.04
N ALA A 489 24.99 1.48 -16.35
CA ALA A 489 24.50 0.64 -15.26
C ALA A 489 25.38 0.75 -14.01
N LEU A 490 24.74 0.96 -12.85
CA LEU A 490 25.36 1.10 -11.54
C LEU A 490 24.82 0.02 -10.59
N ASP A 491 25.66 -0.55 -9.74
CA ASP A 491 25.19 -1.41 -8.64
C ASP A 491 24.59 -0.53 -7.53
N VAL A 492 23.52 -1.00 -6.88
CA VAL A 492 22.83 -0.27 -5.80
C VAL A 492 22.77 -1.11 -4.53
N PHE A 493 22.08 -2.26 -4.58
CA PHE A 493 22.01 -3.27 -3.53
C PHE A 493 22.31 -4.64 -4.13
N PRO A 494 22.48 -5.71 -3.33
CA PRO A 494 22.47 -7.06 -3.87
C PRO A 494 21.24 -7.28 -4.77
N ASN A 495 21.45 -7.79 -5.98
CA ASN A 495 20.43 -7.98 -7.03
C ASN A 495 19.79 -6.69 -7.60
N VAL A 496 20.09 -5.50 -7.10
CA VAL A 496 19.49 -4.23 -7.54
C VAL A 496 20.51 -3.35 -8.25
N ILE A 497 20.19 -2.94 -9.47
CA ILE A 497 20.99 -1.99 -10.27
C ILE A 497 20.18 -0.72 -10.56
N ALA A 498 20.87 0.38 -10.82
CA ALA A 498 20.31 1.53 -11.52
C ALA A 498 20.78 1.50 -12.98
N TYR A 499 19.88 1.75 -13.93
CA TYR A 499 20.17 1.75 -15.36
C TYR A 499 19.55 2.98 -16.03
N GLY A 500 20.23 3.55 -17.01
CA GLY A 500 19.72 4.69 -17.77
C GLY A 500 20.60 5.08 -18.95
N VAL A 501 20.21 6.15 -19.64
CA VAL A 501 20.95 6.70 -20.78
C VAL A 501 21.46 8.10 -20.42
N LEU A 502 22.79 8.30 -20.49
CA LEU A 502 23.47 9.59 -20.34
C LEU A 502 23.66 10.21 -21.72
N LEU A 503 23.18 11.43 -21.95
CA LEU A 503 23.45 12.22 -23.16
C LEU A 503 24.48 13.32 -22.87
N LEU A 504 25.53 13.35 -23.69
CA LEU A 504 26.59 14.35 -23.67
C LEU A 504 26.48 15.24 -24.91
N PRO A 505 26.26 16.56 -24.77
CA PRO A 505 26.32 17.50 -25.88
C PRO A 505 27.67 17.45 -26.59
N ARG A 506 27.68 17.52 -27.93
CA ARG A 506 28.93 17.47 -28.69
C ARG A 506 29.83 18.68 -28.53
N ASP A 507 29.25 19.82 -28.18
CA ASP A 507 29.98 21.06 -27.98
C ASP A 507 30.56 21.18 -26.55
N LEU A 508 30.47 20.12 -25.74
CA LEU A 508 31.07 20.02 -24.41
C LEU A 508 32.59 20.14 -24.51
N LYS A 509 33.13 21.21 -23.93
CA LYS A 509 34.57 21.53 -24.02
C LYS A 509 35.36 20.78 -22.94
N PRO A 510 36.66 20.52 -23.17
CA PRO A 510 37.57 20.10 -22.09
C PRO A 510 37.46 21.06 -20.90
N ASP A 511 37.46 20.50 -19.68
CA ASP A 511 37.36 21.22 -18.40
C ASP A 511 36.06 22.03 -18.17
N GLU A 512 35.09 21.96 -19.08
CA GLU A 512 33.77 22.59 -18.90
C GLU A 512 32.87 21.73 -18.02
N LYS A 513 32.30 22.34 -16.97
CA LYS A 513 31.27 21.72 -16.12
C LYS A 513 29.89 22.21 -16.50
N ARG A 514 29.00 21.29 -16.87
CA ARG A 514 27.63 21.62 -17.25
C ARG A 514 26.60 21.14 -16.23
N PRO A 515 25.48 21.87 -16.10
CA PRO A 515 24.34 21.39 -15.33
C PRO A 515 23.75 20.11 -15.94
N VAL A 516 23.20 19.27 -15.08
CA VAL A 516 22.54 18.01 -15.46
C VAL A 516 21.04 18.13 -15.26
N VAL A 517 20.25 17.57 -16.17
CA VAL A 517 18.81 17.34 -15.97
C VAL A 517 18.56 15.84 -16.00
N VAL A 518 18.10 15.28 -14.87
CA VAL A 518 17.62 13.91 -14.81
C VAL A 518 16.18 13.90 -15.32
N CYS A 519 15.97 13.19 -16.43
CA CYS A 519 14.72 13.21 -17.19
C CYS A 519 13.96 11.89 -17.01
N GLN A 520 12.75 11.93 -16.45
CA GLN A 520 12.02 10.72 -16.09
C GLN A 520 10.75 10.52 -16.94
N HIS A 521 10.71 9.37 -17.62
CA HIS A 521 9.52 8.88 -18.33
C HIS A 521 8.42 8.37 -17.36
N GLY A 522 7.19 8.29 -17.86
CA GLY A 522 6.01 7.76 -17.16
C GLY A 522 5.84 6.24 -17.22
N LEU A 523 4.67 5.79 -16.79
CA LEU A 523 4.26 4.37 -16.68
C LEU A 523 4.47 3.62 -18.00
N GLU A 524 5.05 2.42 -17.94
CA GLU A 524 5.42 1.59 -19.10
C GLU A 524 6.38 2.24 -20.11
N GLY A 525 6.89 3.44 -19.82
CA GLY A 525 7.84 4.14 -20.66
C GLY A 525 9.27 3.62 -20.52
N ARG A 526 10.14 4.12 -21.39
CA ARG A 526 11.57 3.82 -21.44
C ARG A 526 12.39 5.10 -21.62
N PRO A 527 13.68 5.10 -21.24
CA PRO A 527 14.61 6.19 -21.58
C PRO A 527 14.61 6.55 -23.07
N GLN A 528 14.39 5.56 -23.94
CA GLN A 528 14.34 5.74 -25.39
C GLN A 528 13.19 6.67 -25.83
N ASP A 529 12.04 6.59 -25.18
CA ASP A 529 10.84 7.35 -25.55
C ASP A 529 10.99 8.87 -25.33
N ILE A 530 12.02 9.28 -24.59
CA ILE A 530 12.27 10.68 -24.22
C ILE A 530 13.52 11.26 -24.88
N ILE A 531 14.23 10.48 -25.70
CA ILE A 531 15.46 10.90 -26.41
C ILE A 531 15.35 10.78 -27.94
N GLN A 532 14.40 10.00 -28.47
CA GLN A 532 14.23 9.84 -29.91
C GLN A 532 12.82 9.36 -30.28
N GLY A 533 12.40 9.71 -31.51
CA GLY A 533 11.16 9.22 -32.12
C GLY A 533 9.95 10.14 -31.94
N ASP A 534 10.15 11.30 -31.31
CA ASP A 534 9.12 12.32 -31.05
C ASP A 534 7.84 11.74 -30.45
N HIS A 535 8.00 10.92 -29.40
CA HIS A 535 6.86 10.33 -28.72
C HIS A 535 5.86 11.41 -28.30
N HIS A 536 4.58 11.24 -28.63
CA HIS A 536 3.53 12.27 -28.51
C HIS A 536 3.39 12.93 -27.12
N ALA A 537 3.78 12.25 -26.05
CA ALA A 537 3.73 12.78 -24.69
C ALA A 537 5.05 13.43 -24.22
N TYR A 538 6.18 13.14 -24.87
CA TYR A 538 7.51 13.52 -24.37
C TYR A 538 8.24 14.46 -25.32
N HIS A 539 7.96 14.36 -26.62
CA HIS A 539 8.59 15.15 -27.66
C HIS A 539 10.11 15.19 -27.53
N ASP A 540 10.75 14.04 -27.27
CA ASP A 540 12.20 13.89 -27.10
C ASP A 540 12.83 14.91 -26.13
N PHE A 541 12.12 15.31 -25.06
CA PHE A 541 12.53 16.44 -24.22
C PHE A 541 13.94 16.31 -23.62
N ALA A 542 14.40 15.09 -23.30
CA ALA A 542 15.75 14.88 -22.79
C ALA A 542 16.83 15.11 -23.86
N ALA A 543 16.56 14.73 -25.11
CA ALA A 543 17.44 15.07 -26.22
C ALA A 543 17.39 16.57 -26.52
N LYS A 544 16.21 17.19 -26.57
CA LYS A 544 16.06 18.64 -26.77
C LYS A 544 16.80 19.46 -25.72
N LEU A 545 16.82 19.02 -24.46
CA LEU A 545 17.64 19.62 -23.40
C LEU A 545 19.15 19.42 -23.65
N ALA A 546 19.57 18.24 -24.13
CA ALA A 546 20.95 18.01 -24.53
C ALA A 546 21.39 18.94 -25.69
N GLU A 547 20.52 19.16 -26.68
CA GLU A 547 20.76 20.13 -27.76
C GLU A 547 20.91 21.58 -27.27
N ARG A 548 20.25 21.91 -26.15
CA ARG A 548 20.38 23.21 -25.45
C ARG A 548 21.65 23.30 -24.59
N GLY A 549 22.44 22.24 -24.57
CA GLY A 549 23.74 22.17 -23.91
C GLY A 549 23.70 21.62 -22.48
N PHE A 550 22.55 21.18 -21.96
CA PHE A 550 22.50 20.45 -20.69
C PHE A 550 23.09 19.05 -20.86
N ILE A 551 23.69 18.48 -19.81
CA ILE A 551 23.87 17.03 -19.75
C ILE A 551 22.52 16.44 -19.33
N THR A 552 22.07 15.34 -19.94
CA THR A 552 20.85 14.67 -19.50
C THR A 552 21.10 13.24 -19.12
N PHE A 553 20.42 12.77 -18.07
CA PHE A 553 20.44 11.37 -17.67
C PHE A 553 19.01 10.87 -17.55
N SER A 554 18.69 9.80 -18.26
CA SER A 554 17.33 9.25 -18.35
C SER A 554 17.29 7.86 -17.71
N PRO A 555 16.92 7.73 -16.43
CA PRO A 555 16.85 6.43 -15.76
C PRO A 555 15.66 5.61 -16.23
N GLN A 556 15.85 4.29 -16.31
CA GLN A 556 14.74 3.33 -16.35
C GLN A 556 14.28 3.07 -14.93
N ASN A 557 13.04 3.48 -14.63
CA ASN A 557 12.38 3.12 -13.37
C ASN A 557 11.63 1.78 -13.49
N LEU A 558 11.23 1.26 -12.32
CA LEU A 558 10.65 -0.09 -12.17
C LEU A 558 9.29 -0.28 -12.84
N TYR A 559 8.53 0.79 -13.10
CA TYR A 559 7.12 0.73 -13.53
C TYR A 559 6.90 0.32 -14.99
N ILE A 560 7.40 -0.86 -15.36
CA ILE A 560 7.32 -1.45 -16.71
C ILE A 560 7.02 -2.95 -16.63
N PHE A 561 6.41 -3.49 -17.68
CA PHE A 561 5.97 -4.89 -17.82
C PHE A 561 4.74 -5.25 -16.98
N ARG A 562 3.83 -4.30 -16.78
CA ARG A 562 2.49 -4.50 -16.19
C ARG A 562 2.59 -5.20 -14.84
N ASP A 563 1.98 -6.38 -14.69
CA ASP A 563 1.93 -7.07 -13.40
C ASP A 563 3.31 -7.45 -12.84
N ARG A 564 4.35 -7.58 -13.68
CA ARG A 564 5.70 -7.90 -13.18
C ARG A 564 6.18 -6.84 -12.18
N PHE A 565 6.03 -5.54 -12.48
CA PHE A 565 6.43 -4.52 -11.52
C PHE A 565 5.38 -4.29 -10.42
N ARG A 566 4.09 -4.39 -10.75
CA ARG A 566 3.03 -4.18 -9.75
C ARG A 566 3.13 -5.20 -8.61
N THR A 567 3.53 -6.43 -8.91
CA THR A 567 3.78 -7.44 -7.87
C THR A 567 4.97 -7.11 -6.97
N LEU A 568 5.90 -6.23 -7.38
CA LEU A 568 6.97 -5.74 -6.50
C LEU A 568 6.39 -4.89 -5.37
N GLN A 569 5.43 -4.00 -5.67
CA GLN A 569 4.71 -3.24 -4.64
C GLN A 569 4.02 -4.19 -3.65
N ARG A 570 3.39 -5.26 -4.16
CA ARG A 570 2.72 -6.27 -3.32
C ARG A 570 3.67 -7.00 -2.38
N LYS A 571 4.92 -7.23 -2.80
CA LYS A 571 5.99 -7.83 -1.97
C LYS A 571 6.56 -6.81 -0.96
N ALA A 572 6.66 -5.54 -1.37
CA ALA A 572 7.21 -4.47 -0.55
C ALA A 572 6.27 -4.07 0.61
N ASN A 573 4.96 -3.96 0.36
CA ASN A 573 3.98 -3.48 1.34
C ASN A 573 4.06 -4.22 2.69
N PRO A 574 4.06 -5.56 2.78
CA PRO A 574 4.16 -6.26 4.06
C PRO A 574 5.42 -5.96 4.86
N LEU A 575 6.50 -5.51 4.21
CA LEU A 575 7.76 -5.12 4.84
C LEU A 575 7.79 -3.64 5.29
N LYS A 576 6.65 -2.94 5.22
CA LYS A 576 6.55 -1.48 5.41
C LYS A 576 7.45 -0.77 4.39
N LYS A 577 7.36 -1.17 3.13
CA LYS A 577 8.13 -0.64 1.99
C LYS A 577 7.20 -0.38 0.81
N THR A 578 7.65 0.43 -0.12
CA THR A 578 6.97 0.74 -1.38
C THR A 578 7.93 0.51 -2.56
N LEU A 579 7.45 0.66 -3.78
CA LEU A 579 8.31 0.69 -4.97
C LEU A 579 9.41 1.77 -4.85
N PHE A 580 9.09 2.89 -4.19
CA PHE A 580 10.03 3.99 -3.97
C PHE A 580 11.11 3.69 -2.93
N SER A 581 10.96 2.65 -2.10
CA SER A 581 12.02 2.15 -1.22
C SER A 581 13.25 1.66 -2.01
N VAL A 582 13.06 1.28 -3.27
CA VAL A 582 14.13 0.85 -4.19
C VAL A 582 14.52 1.99 -5.14
N ILE A 583 13.54 2.74 -5.66
CA ILE A 583 13.78 3.85 -6.59
C ILE A 583 14.61 4.97 -5.94
N ILE A 584 14.35 5.33 -4.68
CA ILE A 584 15.11 6.40 -4.00
C ILE A 584 16.62 6.07 -3.92
N PRO A 585 17.04 4.89 -3.42
CA PRO A 585 18.44 4.48 -3.47
C PRO A 585 19.04 4.43 -4.89
N GLN A 586 18.27 4.00 -5.90
CA GLN A 586 18.73 4.04 -7.30
C GLN A 586 19.04 5.49 -7.72
N HIS A 587 18.18 6.45 -7.40
CA HIS A 587 18.40 7.86 -7.70
C HIS A 587 19.56 8.47 -6.91
N GLN A 588 19.69 8.14 -5.62
CA GLN A 588 20.86 8.59 -4.85
C GLN A 588 22.16 8.06 -5.47
N GLN A 589 22.19 6.78 -5.88
CA GLN A 589 23.35 6.18 -6.54
C GLN A 589 23.67 6.87 -7.88
N ILE A 590 22.65 7.20 -8.67
CA ILE A 590 22.80 7.95 -9.94
C ILE A 590 23.41 9.33 -9.67
N VAL A 591 22.87 10.08 -8.71
CA VAL A 591 23.35 11.43 -8.42
C VAL A 591 24.76 11.41 -7.85
N ASP A 592 25.06 10.50 -6.93
CA ASP A 592 26.39 10.31 -6.37
C ASP A 592 27.42 10.02 -7.47
N TRP A 593 27.09 9.13 -8.42
CA TRP A 593 27.96 8.84 -9.56
C TRP A 593 28.11 10.04 -10.51
N LEU A 594 27.02 10.73 -10.85
CA LEU A 594 27.07 11.90 -11.74
C LEU A 594 28.00 12.99 -11.18
N LYS A 595 28.02 13.20 -9.87
CA LYS A 595 28.92 14.15 -9.21
C LYS A 595 30.41 13.79 -9.35
N THR A 596 30.74 12.52 -9.61
CA THR A 596 32.14 12.11 -9.85
C THR A 596 32.66 12.44 -11.25
N LEU A 597 31.76 12.72 -12.20
CA LEU A 597 32.14 13.02 -13.58
C LEU A 597 32.74 14.43 -13.67
N SER A 598 33.95 14.53 -14.22
CA SER A 598 34.74 15.78 -14.24
C SER A 598 34.05 16.95 -14.96
N PHE A 599 33.14 16.66 -15.87
CA PHE A 599 32.39 17.60 -16.70
C PHE A 599 30.97 17.89 -16.18
N VAL A 600 30.59 17.34 -15.02
CA VAL A 600 29.32 17.63 -14.35
C VAL A 600 29.52 18.72 -13.29
N ASP A 601 28.60 19.68 -13.26
CA ASP A 601 28.46 20.57 -12.11
C ASP A 601 27.64 19.91 -11.00
N GLU A 602 28.31 19.43 -9.97
CA GLU A 602 27.74 18.68 -8.84
C GLU A 602 26.64 19.43 -8.07
N LYS A 603 26.58 20.77 -8.18
CA LYS A 603 25.59 21.60 -7.49
C LYS A 603 24.35 21.89 -8.33
N ARG A 604 24.38 21.52 -9.62
CA ARG A 604 23.35 21.86 -10.60
C ARG A 604 22.79 20.61 -11.30
N ILE A 605 22.28 19.69 -10.49
CA ILE A 605 21.58 18.48 -10.96
C ILE A 605 20.08 18.65 -10.70
N ALA A 606 19.29 18.81 -11.75
CA ALA A 606 17.84 18.98 -11.71
C ALA A 606 17.08 17.67 -11.92
N PHE A 607 15.83 17.61 -11.49
CA PHE A 607 14.89 16.54 -11.83
C PHE A 607 13.72 17.08 -12.66
N TYR A 608 13.35 16.39 -13.75
CA TYR A 608 12.17 16.70 -14.55
C TYR A 608 11.48 15.41 -15.01
N GLY A 609 10.22 15.20 -14.61
CA GLY A 609 9.47 14.02 -15.00
C GLY A 609 8.01 14.30 -15.37
N LEU A 610 7.48 13.45 -16.26
CA LEU A 610 6.08 13.48 -16.71
C LEU A 610 5.30 12.24 -16.23
N SER A 611 4.04 12.42 -15.84
CA SER A 611 3.12 11.32 -15.47
C SER A 611 3.65 10.54 -14.26
N TYR A 612 3.87 9.22 -14.35
CA TYR A 612 4.57 8.48 -13.29
C TYR A 612 5.99 9.03 -13.01
N GLY A 613 6.62 9.67 -14.00
CA GLY A 613 7.84 10.46 -13.81
C GLY A 613 7.59 11.74 -13.00
N GLY A 614 6.42 12.37 -13.14
CA GLY A 614 5.94 13.44 -12.26
C GLY A 614 5.69 12.95 -10.84
N LYS A 615 5.10 11.75 -10.67
CA LYS A 615 5.00 11.09 -9.36
C LYS A 615 6.39 10.89 -8.76
N THR A 616 7.37 10.48 -9.56
CA THR A 616 8.78 10.36 -9.14
C THR A 616 9.36 11.72 -8.73
N ALA A 617 9.04 12.81 -9.44
CA ALA A 617 9.44 14.18 -9.11
C ALA A 617 8.90 14.66 -7.75
N MET A 618 7.85 14.00 -7.23
CA MET A 618 7.25 14.27 -5.92
C MET A 618 7.65 13.28 -4.82
N ARG A 619 8.32 12.16 -5.13
CA ARG A 619 8.79 11.17 -4.12
C ARG A 619 10.30 11.19 -3.93
N VAL A 620 11.06 11.35 -5.01
CA VAL A 620 12.52 11.26 -4.99
C VAL A 620 13.17 12.56 -4.51
N PRO A 621 12.93 13.74 -5.11
CA PRO A 621 13.57 14.99 -4.68
C PRO A 621 13.33 15.40 -3.22
N PRO A 622 12.18 15.11 -2.57
CA PRO A 622 12.03 15.30 -1.12
C PRO A 622 13.11 14.63 -0.26
N VAL A 623 13.60 13.46 -0.69
CA VAL A 623 14.56 12.64 0.08
C VAL A 623 15.98 12.76 -0.48
N VAL A 624 16.14 12.71 -1.80
CA VAL A 624 17.41 12.94 -2.49
C VAL A 624 17.63 14.44 -2.61
N THR A 625 18.15 15.05 -1.54
CA THR A 625 18.30 16.51 -1.42
C THR A 625 19.32 17.11 -2.39
N ASP A 626 20.13 16.26 -3.02
CA ASP A 626 21.12 16.63 -4.03
C ASP A 626 20.52 17.10 -5.36
N TYR A 627 19.25 16.78 -5.62
CA TYR A 627 18.51 17.44 -6.69
C TYR A 627 18.28 18.90 -6.33
N CYS A 628 18.89 19.81 -7.08
CA CYS A 628 18.84 21.24 -6.79
C CYS A 628 17.47 21.88 -7.12
N LEU A 629 16.64 21.24 -7.96
CA LEU A 629 15.26 21.62 -8.27
C LEU A 629 14.45 20.41 -8.77
N SER A 630 13.12 20.53 -8.78
CA SER A 630 12.20 19.51 -9.29
C SER A 630 11.09 20.10 -10.17
N ILE A 631 10.80 19.44 -11.30
CA ILE A 631 9.67 19.75 -12.19
C ILE A 631 8.75 18.53 -12.26
N CYS A 632 7.49 18.73 -11.85
CA CYS A 632 6.42 17.73 -11.93
C CYS A 632 5.46 18.09 -13.08
N SER A 633 5.50 17.31 -14.15
CA SER A 633 4.65 17.52 -15.33
C SER A 633 3.56 16.46 -15.42
N ALA A 634 2.35 16.89 -15.79
CA ALA A 634 1.20 16.04 -16.09
C ALA A 634 0.89 14.97 -15.00
N ASP A 635 1.08 15.33 -13.73
CA ASP A 635 0.83 14.44 -12.58
C ASP A 635 0.30 15.21 -11.36
N PHE A 636 0.80 16.44 -11.13
CA PHE A 636 0.50 17.20 -9.92
C PHE A 636 -1.00 17.47 -9.71
N ASN A 637 -1.58 17.01 -8.61
CA ASN A 637 -2.97 17.27 -8.22
C ASN A 637 -3.20 16.98 -6.72
N GLU A 638 -4.44 17.12 -6.25
CA GLU A 638 -4.88 16.54 -4.99
C GLU A 638 -4.89 14.99 -5.11
N TRP A 639 -3.72 14.42 -4.84
CA TRP A 639 -3.40 13.01 -5.03
C TRP A 639 -4.18 12.07 -4.12
N VAL A 640 -4.46 12.49 -2.88
CA VAL A 640 -5.25 11.66 -1.95
C VAL A 640 -6.68 11.53 -2.48
N ASP A 641 -7.29 12.61 -2.99
CA ASP A 641 -8.61 12.51 -3.64
C ASP A 641 -8.55 11.64 -4.90
N LYS A 642 -7.48 11.78 -5.70
CA LYS A 642 -7.28 10.95 -6.89
C LYS A 642 -7.19 9.45 -6.56
N ASN A 643 -6.76 9.07 -5.36
CA ASN A 643 -6.63 7.65 -4.99
C ASN A 643 -7.76 7.15 -4.08
N ALA A 644 -8.46 8.00 -3.35
CA ALA A 644 -9.49 7.58 -2.39
C ALA A 644 -10.92 7.99 -2.77
N SER A 645 -11.10 8.87 -3.75
CA SER A 645 -12.44 9.32 -4.14
C SER A 645 -13.17 8.24 -4.93
N THR A 646 -14.38 7.90 -4.52
CA THR A 646 -15.26 6.99 -5.29
C THR A 646 -16.17 7.73 -6.27
N ARG A 647 -16.06 9.07 -6.35
CA ARG A 647 -16.90 9.93 -7.18
C ARG A 647 -16.12 10.74 -8.22
N ASN A 648 -14.84 11.05 -7.98
CA ASN A 648 -14.02 11.76 -8.95
C ASN A 648 -13.77 10.86 -10.18
N PRO A 649 -14.14 11.30 -11.41
CA PRO A 649 -13.93 10.49 -12.62
C PRO A 649 -12.46 10.23 -12.95
N HIS A 650 -11.53 11.03 -12.41
CA HIS A 650 -10.08 10.83 -12.59
C HIS A 650 -9.45 9.90 -11.54
N SER A 651 -10.27 9.32 -10.65
CA SER A 651 -9.79 8.51 -9.54
C SER A 651 -9.29 7.13 -9.97
N TYR A 652 -8.22 6.65 -9.34
CA TYR A 652 -7.65 5.31 -9.52
C TYR A 652 -8.50 4.20 -8.88
N VAL A 653 -9.47 4.50 -8.01
CA VAL A 653 -10.22 3.45 -7.28
C VAL A 653 -10.86 2.43 -8.24
N ASN A 654 -11.32 2.87 -9.41
CA ASN A 654 -11.91 2.01 -10.44
C ASN A 654 -10.92 1.63 -11.57
N SER A 655 -9.65 1.99 -11.52
CA SER A 655 -8.70 1.73 -12.61
C SER A 655 -7.91 0.41 -12.41
N GLY A 656 -6.97 0.10 -13.30
CA GLY A 656 -6.18 -1.15 -13.28
C GLY A 656 -4.86 -1.08 -12.55
N GLU A 657 -4.45 0.11 -12.12
CA GLU A 657 -3.19 0.40 -11.44
C GLU A 657 -3.28 0.07 -9.94
N TYR A 658 -3.46 -1.20 -9.59
CA TYR A 658 -3.64 -1.63 -8.19
C TYR A 658 -2.41 -1.39 -7.29
N GLU A 659 -1.26 -1.05 -7.87
CA GLU A 659 -0.04 -0.70 -7.15
C GLU A 659 0.04 0.75 -6.69
N ILE A 660 -0.86 1.61 -7.19
CA ILE A 660 -0.70 3.07 -7.09
C ILE A 660 -0.98 3.63 -5.68
N PHE A 661 -1.80 2.92 -4.90
CA PHE A 661 -2.26 3.30 -3.57
C PHE A 661 -1.12 3.20 -2.54
N GLU A 662 -0.99 4.22 -1.72
CA GLU A 662 0.09 4.38 -0.74
C GLU A 662 -0.51 4.51 0.66
N TRP A 663 0.02 3.75 1.63
CA TRP A 663 -0.58 3.66 2.96
C TRP A 663 -0.60 5.03 3.66
N ASP A 664 -1.79 5.46 4.09
CA ASP A 664 -2.00 6.59 4.99
C ASP A 664 -1.47 7.96 4.51
N LEU A 665 -1.41 8.20 3.20
CA LEU A 665 -1.18 9.54 2.67
C LEU A 665 -2.27 10.53 3.11
N GLY A 666 -3.50 10.03 3.26
CA GLY A 666 -4.65 10.83 3.72
C GLY A 666 -4.39 11.57 5.03
N SER A 667 -3.68 10.97 5.98
CA SER A 667 -3.39 11.58 7.29
C SER A 667 -2.02 12.26 7.36
N THR A 668 -1.14 12.03 6.38
CA THR A 668 0.28 12.42 6.46
C THR A 668 0.65 13.44 5.37
N PHE A 669 0.89 13.00 4.15
CA PHE A 669 1.43 13.82 3.07
C PHE A 669 0.53 13.79 1.83
N ASN A 670 0.37 14.95 1.23
CA ASN A 670 -0.07 15.11 -0.15
C ASN A 670 0.98 15.87 -0.96
N TYR A 671 0.69 16.19 -2.21
CA TYR A 671 1.64 16.83 -3.11
C TYR A 671 2.08 18.21 -2.62
N ALA A 672 1.22 18.97 -1.93
CA ALA A 672 1.60 20.23 -1.32
C ALA A 672 2.60 20.04 -0.17
N GLU A 673 2.40 19.04 0.69
CA GLU A 673 3.36 18.71 1.74
C GLU A 673 4.68 18.20 1.15
N MET A 674 4.64 17.37 0.11
CA MET A 674 5.83 16.89 -0.60
C MET A 674 6.60 18.03 -1.28
N ALA A 675 5.92 19.01 -1.88
CA ALA A 675 6.57 20.24 -2.36
C ALA A 675 7.18 21.05 -1.22
N GLY A 676 6.55 21.05 -0.04
CA GLY A 676 7.14 21.59 1.19
C GLY A 676 8.43 20.90 1.61
N LEU A 677 8.56 19.58 1.39
CA LEU A 677 9.82 18.85 1.61
C LEU A 677 10.93 19.22 0.59
N ILE A 678 10.54 19.64 -0.61
CA ILE A 678 11.46 20.13 -1.65
C ILE A 678 11.97 21.54 -1.33
N ALA A 679 11.11 22.40 -0.77
CA ALA A 679 11.47 23.76 -0.37
C ALA A 679 12.72 23.79 0.55
N PRO A 680 13.60 24.81 0.41
CA PRO A 680 13.46 26.04 -0.39
C PRO A 680 13.89 25.91 -1.86
N ARG A 681 14.21 24.70 -2.34
CA ARG A 681 14.66 24.48 -3.71
C ARG A 681 13.56 24.86 -4.73
N PRO A 682 13.94 25.35 -5.93
CA PRO A 682 12.98 25.64 -6.98
C PRO A 682 12.08 24.44 -7.31
N PHE A 683 10.80 24.70 -7.46
CA PHE A 683 9.79 23.71 -7.80
C PHE A 683 8.85 24.23 -8.88
N MET A 684 8.55 23.41 -9.88
CA MET A 684 7.63 23.78 -10.96
C MET A 684 6.61 22.69 -11.25
N VAL A 685 5.40 23.12 -11.61
CA VAL A 685 4.36 22.26 -12.18
C VAL A 685 4.11 22.63 -13.63
N GLU A 686 3.97 21.64 -14.51
CA GLU A 686 3.58 21.82 -15.91
C GLU A 686 2.27 21.07 -16.18
N ARG A 687 1.27 21.79 -16.70
CA ARG A 687 -0.11 21.29 -16.78
C ARG A 687 -0.80 21.69 -18.10
N GLY A 688 -1.19 20.69 -18.88
CA GLY A 688 -2.03 20.85 -20.06
C GLY A 688 -3.52 20.89 -19.70
N HIS A 689 -4.27 21.80 -20.30
CA HIS A 689 -5.72 21.98 -20.05
C HIS A 689 -6.56 20.71 -20.35
N TYR A 690 -6.13 19.87 -21.29
CA TYR A 690 -6.83 18.64 -21.68
C TYR A 690 -6.17 17.36 -21.15
N ASP A 691 -5.27 17.49 -20.19
CA ASP A 691 -4.66 16.33 -19.54
C ASP A 691 -5.71 15.58 -18.68
N GLY A 692 -6.01 14.35 -19.08
CA GLY A 692 -6.97 13.46 -18.42
C GLY A 692 -6.52 12.92 -17.05
N VAL A 693 -5.34 13.28 -16.56
CA VAL A 693 -4.85 12.89 -15.22
C VAL A 693 -5.61 13.57 -14.08
N ALA A 694 -6.08 14.80 -14.28
CA ALA A 694 -6.79 15.60 -13.28
C ALA A 694 -7.55 16.76 -13.96
N SER A 695 -8.34 17.53 -13.20
CA SER A 695 -8.90 18.80 -13.69
C SER A 695 -8.01 19.98 -13.29
N ASP A 696 -8.08 21.08 -14.05
CA ASP A 696 -7.35 22.31 -13.71
C ASP A 696 -7.72 22.84 -12.32
N GLY A 697 -8.99 22.69 -11.92
CA GLY A 697 -9.46 23.06 -10.58
C GLY A 697 -8.73 22.28 -9.48
N SER A 698 -8.57 20.97 -9.63
CA SER A 698 -7.86 20.13 -8.66
C SER A 698 -6.37 20.46 -8.60
N VAL A 699 -5.72 20.66 -9.76
CA VAL A 699 -4.30 21.05 -9.85
C VAL A 699 -4.09 22.44 -9.22
N GLY A 700 -4.94 23.40 -9.57
CA GLY A 700 -4.87 24.76 -9.05
C GLY A 700 -5.11 24.85 -7.54
N TRP A 701 -6.06 24.07 -7.03
CA TRP A 701 -6.34 23.99 -5.59
C TRP A 701 -5.14 23.48 -4.80
N GLU A 702 -4.50 22.40 -5.25
CA GLU A 702 -3.33 21.86 -4.56
C GLU A 702 -2.12 22.80 -4.69
N PHE A 703 -1.89 23.38 -5.88
CA PHE A 703 -0.76 24.27 -6.12
C PHE A 703 -0.89 25.60 -5.35
N ALA A 704 -2.11 26.07 -5.09
CA ALA A 704 -2.34 27.26 -4.26
C ALA A 704 -1.73 27.12 -2.86
N LYS A 705 -1.73 25.92 -2.27
CA LYS A 705 -1.09 25.65 -0.98
C LYS A 705 0.43 25.76 -1.07
N VAL A 706 1.03 25.21 -2.12
CA VAL A 706 2.47 25.31 -2.40
C VAL A 706 2.88 26.77 -2.57
N ARG A 707 2.12 27.53 -3.37
CA ARG A 707 2.34 28.95 -3.59
C ARG A 707 2.26 29.75 -2.28
N TYR A 708 1.28 29.44 -1.44
CA TYR A 708 1.15 30.08 -0.12
C TYR A 708 2.36 29.79 0.78
N LEU A 709 2.89 28.56 0.75
CA LEU A 709 4.12 28.22 1.48
C LEU A 709 5.33 28.97 0.93
N TYR A 710 5.63 28.84 -0.37
CA TYR A 710 6.81 29.44 -0.99
C TYR A 710 6.76 30.97 -0.94
N GLN A 711 5.70 31.58 -1.46
CA GLN A 711 5.62 33.03 -1.65
C GLN A 711 5.07 33.72 -0.40
N GLY A 712 4.00 33.17 0.19
CA GLY A 712 3.31 33.76 1.33
C GLY A 712 4.10 33.65 2.63
N LYS A 713 4.60 32.46 2.96
CA LYS A 713 5.29 32.16 4.22
C LYS A 713 6.81 32.36 4.13
N LEU A 714 7.46 31.76 3.13
CA LEU A 714 8.93 31.74 3.02
C LEU A 714 9.53 32.90 2.20
N LYS A 715 8.69 33.68 1.51
CA LYS A 715 9.10 34.83 0.66
C LYS A 715 10.04 34.44 -0.50
N LEU A 716 9.81 33.27 -1.08
CA LEU A 716 10.55 32.69 -2.20
C LEU A 716 9.78 32.84 -3.52
N GLU A 717 9.51 34.09 -3.93
CA GLU A 717 8.63 34.40 -5.06
C GLU A 717 9.11 33.84 -6.41
N ASP A 718 10.43 33.79 -6.61
CA ASP A 718 11.09 33.33 -7.83
C ASP A 718 11.34 31.81 -7.86
N ARG A 719 10.95 31.06 -6.82
CA ARG A 719 11.29 29.62 -6.66
C ARG A 719 10.14 28.66 -6.89
N CYS A 720 8.93 29.15 -7.17
CA CYS A 720 7.76 28.29 -7.37
C CYS A 720 6.84 28.85 -8.46
N GLU A 721 6.69 28.10 -9.55
CA GLU A 721 5.82 28.49 -10.68
C GLU A 721 5.01 27.31 -11.24
N ILE A 722 3.92 27.63 -11.94
CA ILE A 722 3.10 26.66 -12.66
C ILE A 722 2.86 27.17 -14.08
N GLU A 723 3.08 26.31 -15.06
CA GLU A 723 2.74 26.57 -16.46
C GLU A 723 1.41 25.87 -16.80
N TRP A 724 0.45 26.66 -17.27
CA TRP A 724 -0.78 26.18 -17.89
C TRP A 724 -0.68 26.39 -19.39
N PHE A 725 -1.02 25.36 -20.18
CA PHE A 725 -0.96 25.47 -21.63
C PHE A 725 -2.10 24.71 -22.31
N ASP A 726 -2.42 25.15 -23.52
CA ASP A 726 -3.42 24.52 -24.40
C ASP A 726 -2.85 23.22 -24.97
N GLY A 727 -3.04 22.11 -24.26
CA GLY A 727 -2.48 20.83 -24.66
C GLY A 727 -2.95 19.64 -23.81
N PRO A 728 -2.66 18.41 -24.28
CA PRO A 728 -3.07 17.17 -23.64
C PRO A 728 -2.08 16.75 -22.54
N HIS A 729 -2.08 15.46 -22.19
CA HIS A 729 -1.07 14.81 -21.36
C HIS A 729 0.30 14.75 -22.08
N THR A 730 1.08 15.83 -22.03
CA THR A 730 2.36 15.95 -22.74
C THR A 730 3.31 16.96 -22.08
N ILE A 731 4.61 16.88 -22.42
CA ILE A 731 5.61 17.93 -22.18
C ILE A 731 5.35 19.10 -23.13
N ASN A 732 5.17 20.32 -22.61
CA ASN A 732 5.13 21.53 -23.45
C ASN A 732 6.55 22.01 -23.77
N GLY A 733 7.46 21.95 -22.79
CA GLY A 733 8.88 22.25 -23.00
C GLY A 733 9.14 23.72 -23.35
N LYS A 734 8.30 24.65 -22.88
CA LYS A 734 8.51 26.10 -23.05
C LYS A 734 8.85 26.74 -21.71
N GLY A 735 7.88 26.84 -20.81
CA GLY A 735 8.11 27.38 -19.47
C GLY A 735 9.09 26.52 -18.68
N THR A 736 9.01 25.19 -18.78
CA THR A 736 9.93 24.27 -18.10
C THR A 736 11.39 24.42 -18.56
N TYR A 737 11.64 24.62 -19.85
CA TYR A 737 13.01 24.87 -20.34
C TYR A 737 13.52 26.24 -19.89
N ASP A 738 12.66 27.26 -19.91
CA ASP A 738 12.99 28.59 -19.40
C ASP A 738 13.31 28.57 -17.90
N PHE A 739 12.56 27.79 -17.12
CA PHE A 739 12.80 27.55 -15.70
C PHE A 739 14.16 26.89 -15.46
N LEU A 740 14.49 25.85 -16.24
CA LEU A 740 15.79 25.17 -16.17
C LEU A 740 16.95 26.11 -16.49
N HIS A 741 16.87 26.87 -17.60
CA HIS A 741 17.89 27.85 -17.96
C HIS A 741 18.11 28.89 -16.85
N ARG A 742 17.02 29.37 -16.23
CA ARG A 742 17.07 30.36 -15.14
C ARG A 742 17.71 29.79 -13.88
N HIS A 743 17.21 28.67 -13.37
CA HIS A 743 17.61 28.13 -12.06
C HIS A 743 18.90 27.31 -12.09
N LEU A 744 19.28 26.78 -13.25
CA LEU A 744 20.57 26.13 -13.46
C LEU A 744 21.63 27.12 -13.99
N ASN A 745 21.29 28.41 -14.14
CA ASN A 745 22.19 29.45 -14.63
C ASN A 745 22.93 29.01 -15.92
N TRP A 746 22.15 28.63 -16.93
CA TRP A 746 22.67 28.14 -18.22
C TRP A 746 22.11 28.98 -19.37
N PRO A 747 22.94 29.50 -20.29
CA PRO A 747 22.47 30.37 -21.38
C PRO A 747 21.42 29.71 -22.27
N LYS A 748 20.40 30.47 -22.67
CA LYS A 748 19.41 30.03 -23.67
C LYS A 748 20.09 29.88 -25.04
N ARG A 749 19.64 28.88 -25.80
CA ARG A 749 20.08 28.60 -27.17
C ARG A 749 18.90 28.45 -28.11
#